data_AF-A0A7L3AJM7-F1
#
_entry.id   AF-A0A7L3AJM7-F1
#
_cell.length_a   1.000
_cell.length_b   1.000
_cell.length_c   1.000
_cell.angle_alpha   90.00
_cell.angle_beta   90.00
_cell.angle_gamma   90.00
#
_symmetry.space_group_name_H-M   'P 1'
#
loop_
_entity.id
_entity.type
_entity.pdbx_description
1 polymer ?
#
loop_
_entity_poly.entity_id
_entity_poly.type
_entity_poly.pdbx_seq_one_letter_code
_entity_poly.pdbx_strand_id
1 'polypeptide(L)'
;MTDGDTNLPTIERKLGLQIWGIENMKMVPVPEKAYGTFFEGDCYIILHTKRTSRGTAVDLHYWIGKDSSQDEQGAAAMYVTQLDNALRGNPVQHREVQGHESETFQSYFRNGIIYKKGGVASGFKHVETNMYNIKRLLHVKGKKHVSATEVALSWDSFNKGDVFLLDLGKVLIQWNGPSCSIAEKSRGLALARSIRDSERGGRAQIGIIDNEKDSPDLMQIMKMVLGEKRGELRDAIPDAKADELQKANVRLYHVYEKDNDLVVQEIATRPLTQDLLQHEDCYILDQGGFKIYVWRGKASSPEEKKAAFTRAVGFIQAKGYPSSTNVEVINDGAESAMFKQLFQRWTEKDETQGLGKVYTTGKIAKVEQVKFDTTQLHARPELAAEQRMVDDASGEIEVWRIEDLQMQPVNPKTYGQFYGGDCYLVLYTYLRSGRPHYIIYMWQGRHASVDEITACALNAIELDKKYGDEAVQVRVTMGKEPTHFLAIFKGKLIIYEGGTSRAQKSTPEPAIRLFQVRGTDEMNTKATEVPARASSLNSNDVFLLTTSQVCYLWCGKGCSGDEREMAKMVADIVSKRDKHTILEGQEPAEFWEALGGKAPYASEKRFQEQVTHYQPRLFECSNQTGRFIMTEVVGFCQEDLDEDDVMLLDTWEEIFLWVGKASNTYERNEAIASAKEYLKTHPAGRDLATPIILVKQGSEPLNFTGWFNAWDPYKWSDGKSYEEMKNSLGDVSAISEIKVDLNNINLNKRTLSTTNSTGSSTASASPEYKSHFSHSDSNSYSNGSNGNSSPSLVPNGEGIYSREVLMNKTVDELPEGVDPTKKEYYLSDADFHDIFGKSKDEFYQMPKWKQQNEKKQCGLF
;
A
#
# COMPACT_ATOMS: atom_id res chain seq x y z
N MET A 1 16.56 43.97 8.30
CA MET A 1 16.06 43.70 6.94
C MET A 1 14.62 43.25 7.09
N THR A 2 13.72 43.97 6.44
CA THR A 2 12.26 43.87 6.50
C THR A 2 11.77 42.53 5.95
N ASP A 3 10.76 41.94 6.59
CA ASP A 3 9.92 40.87 6.04
C ASP A 3 9.45 41.28 4.65
N GLY A 4 10.03 40.67 3.61
CA GLY A 4 9.58 40.81 2.24
C GLY A 4 8.48 39.80 1.97
N ASP A 5 7.38 40.28 1.36
CA ASP A 5 6.25 39.51 0.82
C ASP A 5 6.62 38.08 0.38
N THR A 6 6.46 37.11 1.28
CA THR A 6 6.33 35.72 0.85
C THR A 6 4.91 35.56 0.35
N ASN A 7 4.71 35.56 -0.98
CA ASN A 7 3.48 35.13 -1.66
C ASN A 7 3.18 33.62 -1.44
N LEU A 8 3.44 33.10 -0.23
CA LEU A 8 3.16 31.74 0.16
C LEU A 8 1.73 31.69 0.73
N PRO A 9 0.86 30.79 0.24
CA PRO A 9 -0.45 30.59 0.84
C PRO A 9 -0.32 30.06 2.28
N THR A 10 -1.35 30.22 3.11
CA THR A 10 -1.38 29.65 4.46
C THR A 10 -1.24 28.13 4.37
N ILE A 11 -0.06 27.61 4.71
CA ILE A 11 0.21 26.16 4.75
C ILE A 11 -0.43 25.61 6.02
N GLU A 12 -1.66 25.13 5.90
CA GLU A 12 -2.27 24.36 6.97
C GLU A 12 -1.50 23.05 7.13
N ARG A 13 -0.90 22.79 8.31
CA ARG A 13 -0.25 21.51 8.65
C ARG A 13 -1.29 20.40 8.85
N LYS A 14 -2.10 20.13 7.83
CA LYS A 14 -3.09 19.05 7.82
C LYS A 14 -2.44 17.79 7.26
N LEU A 15 -2.82 16.64 7.81
CA LEU A 15 -2.45 15.35 7.23
C LEU A 15 -3.12 15.18 5.87
N GLY A 16 -2.42 14.59 4.91
CA GLY A 16 -2.93 14.35 3.56
C GLY A 16 -2.26 15.20 2.47
N LEU A 17 -2.97 15.33 1.35
CA LEU A 17 -2.47 15.89 0.09
C LEU A 17 -2.95 17.33 -0.12
N GLN A 18 -2.04 18.22 -0.51
CA GLN A 18 -2.34 19.60 -0.91
C GLN A 18 -1.68 19.89 -2.26
N ILE A 19 -2.45 20.43 -3.22
CA ILE A 19 -1.96 20.69 -4.58
C ILE A 19 -2.20 22.15 -4.96
N TRP A 20 -1.19 22.76 -5.58
CA TRP A 20 -1.26 24.10 -6.14
C TRP A 20 -0.77 24.10 -7.59
N GLY A 21 -1.45 24.85 -8.46
CA GLY A 21 -0.99 25.17 -9.81
C GLY A 21 -0.23 26.49 -9.83
N ILE A 22 0.72 26.63 -10.75
CA ILE A 22 1.40 27.90 -11.02
C ILE A 22 0.61 28.65 -12.09
N GLU A 23 -0.09 29.71 -11.69
CA GLU A 23 -0.83 30.58 -12.61
C GLU A 23 -0.24 31.99 -12.59
N ASN A 24 0.25 32.48 -13.73
CA ASN A 24 0.83 33.82 -13.86
C ASN A 24 1.90 34.12 -12.79
N MET A 25 2.84 33.18 -12.60
CA MET A 25 3.91 33.23 -11.58
C MET A 25 3.43 33.25 -10.13
N LYS A 26 2.17 32.87 -9.86
CA LYS A 26 1.61 32.76 -8.51
C LYS A 26 1.16 31.34 -8.22
N MET A 27 1.33 30.92 -6.96
CA MET A 27 0.89 29.62 -6.47
C MET A 27 -0.61 29.67 -6.08
N VAL A 28 -1.45 28.94 -6.81
CA VAL A 28 -2.93 28.95 -6.67
C VAL A 28 -3.43 27.56 -6.27
N PRO A 29 -4.27 27.41 -5.23
CA PRO A 29 -4.74 26.10 -4.79
C PRO A 29 -5.64 25.42 -5.83
N VAL A 30 -5.40 24.14 -6.07
CA VAL A 30 -6.24 23.31 -6.94
C VAL A 30 -7.43 22.78 -6.11
N PRO A 31 -8.67 22.80 -6.64
CA PRO A 31 -9.81 22.20 -5.94
C PRO A 31 -9.60 20.70 -5.70
N GLU A 32 -9.94 20.19 -4.52
CA GLU A 32 -9.76 18.76 -4.16
C GLU A 32 -10.42 17.80 -5.16
N LYS A 33 -11.55 18.19 -5.76
CA LYS A 33 -12.25 17.39 -6.79
C LYS A 33 -11.45 17.23 -8.09
N ALA A 34 -10.47 18.10 -8.33
CA ALA A 34 -9.60 18.08 -9.50
C ALA A 34 -8.24 17.42 -9.21
N TYR A 35 -8.01 16.92 -8.00
CA TYR A 35 -6.78 16.19 -7.68
C TYR A 35 -6.60 14.98 -8.60
N GLY A 36 -5.39 14.83 -9.13
CA GLY A 36 -5.07 13.81 -10.14
C GLY A 36 -5.28 14.27 -11.59
N THR A 37 -5.82 15.48 -11.81
CA THR A 37 -5.88 16.10 -13.14
C THR A 37 -4.81 17.18 -13.27
N PHE A 38 -3.99 17.11 -14.31
CA PHE A 38 -2.92 18.08 -14.57
C PHE A 38 -2.97 18.55 -16.02
N PHE A 39 -2.75 19.84 -16.23
CA PHE A 39 -2.62 20.41 -17.58
C PHE A 39 -1.18 20.27 -18.09
N GLU A 40 -1.03 19.83 -19.34
CA GLU A 40 0.29 19.62 -19.98
C GLU A 40 1.10 20.91 -20.11
N GLY A 41 0.43 22.06 -20.19
CA GLY A 41 1.04 23.38 -20.29
C GLY A 41 1.40 24.04 -18.97
N ASP A 42 1.14 23.39 -17.82
CA ASP A 42 1.30 24.01 -16.51
C ASP A 42 2.35 23.30 -15.63
N CYS A 43 2.73 23.96 -14.54
CA CYS A 43 3.51 23.37 -13.45
C CYS A 43 2.69 23.33 -12.16
N TYR A 44 2.91 22.29 -11.34
CA TYR A 44 2.19 22.10 -10.08
C TYR A 44 3.15 21.85 -8.92
N ILE A 45 2.73 22.20 -7.72
CA ILE A 45 3.40 21.90 -6.46
C ILE A 45 2.46 21.05 -5.63
N ILE A 46 2.97 19.93 -5.11
CA ILE A 46 2.21 18.95 -4.35
C ILE A 46 2.93 18.73 -3.02
N LEU A 47 2.22 18.95 -1.92
CA LEU A 47 2.72 18.68 -0.57
C LEU A 47 1.92 17.52 0.02
N HIS A 48 2.61 16.47 0.44
CA HIS A 48 2.00 15.33 1.11
C HIS A 48 2.57 15.20 2.53
N THR A 49 1.70 15.30 3.54
CA THR A 49 2.09 15.18 4.95
C THR A 49 1.59 13.85 5.53
N LYS A 50 2.53 12.98 5.92
CA LYS A 50 2.24 11.66 6.51
C LYS A 50 2.63 11.60 7.98
N ARG A 51 1.84 10.84 8.76
CA ARG A 51 2.17 10.55 10.16
C ARG A 51 3.15 9.39 10.23
N THR A 52 4.15 9.52 11.07
CA THR A 52 5.19 8.50 11.32
C THR A 52 5.28 8.23 12.81
N SER A 53 5.92 7.11 13.20
CA SER A 53 6.16 6.77 14.61
C SER A 53 7.00 7.82 15.35
N ARG A 54 7.81 8.61 14.63
CA ARG A 54 8.70 9.65 15.17
C ARG A 54 8.17 11.09 14.97
N GLY A 55 6.99 11.28 14.39
CA GLY A 55 6.41 12.61 14.11
C GLY A 55 5.70 12.71 12.77
N THR A 56 5.96 13.77 12.00
CA THR A 56 5.40 13.99 10.65
C THR A 56 6.51 14.02 9.60
N ALA A 57 6.39 13.17 8.58
CA ALA A 57 7.23 13.24 7.39
C ALA A 57 6.47 13.97 6.29
N VAL A 58 7.22 14.70 5.46
CA VAL A 58 6.65 15.58 4.44
C VAL A 58 7.36 15.31 3.11
N ASP A 59 6.59 15.06 2.08
CA ASP A 59 7.05 14.91 0.70
C ASP A 59 6.57 16.13 -0.10
N LEU A 60 7.49 16.81 -0.79
CA LEU A 60 7.23 18.01 -1.57
C LEU A 60 7.60 17.75 -3.04
N HIS A 61 6.60 17.53 -3.87
CA HIS A 61 6.78 17.30 -5.29
C HIS A 61 6.54 18.59 -6.06
N TYR A 62 7.25 18.75 -7.15
CA TYR A 62 6.85 19.71 -8.17
C TYR A 62 6.84 19.02 -9.53
N TRP A 63 5.69 19.13 -10.18
CA TRP A 63 5.35 18.41 -11.39
C TRP A 63 5.43 19.37 -12.57
N ILE A 64 6.08 18.90 -13.65
CA ILE A 64 6.34 19.67 -14.87
C ILE A 64 5.57 19.05 -16.03
N GLY A 65 4.61 19.81 -16.57
CA GLY A 65 3.90 19.45 -17.78
C GLY A 65 4.80 19.51 -19.01
N LYS A 66 4.53 18.63 -19.98
CA LYS A 66 5.35 18.48 -21.19
C LYS A 66 5.46 19.77 -22.02
N ASP A 67 4.39 20.55 -22.06
CA ASP A 67 4.28 21.79 -22.84
C ASP A 67 4.41 23.04 -21.95
N SER A 68 4.84 22.89 -20.69
CA SER A 68 4.98 23.99 -19.74
C SER A 68 6.10 24.96 -20.11
N SER A 69 5.89 26.25 -19.80
CA SER A 69 6.87 27.29 -20.13
C SER A 69 8.09 27.27 -19.18
N GLN A 70 9.24 27.76 -19.67
CA GLN A 70 10.45 27.86 -18.84
C GLN A 70 10.26 28.80 -17.63
N ASP A 71 9.47 29.86 -17.80
CA ASP A 71 9.18 30.80 -16.73
C ASP A 71 8.34 30.15 -15.61
N GLU A 72 7.34 29.35 -15.96
CA GLU A 72 6.52 28.59 -14.99
C GLU A 72 7.34 27.50 -14.28
N GLN A 73 8.21 26.79 -15.02
CA GLN A 73 9.14 25.83 -14.42
C GLN A 73 10.08 26.50 -13.42
N GLY A 74 10.60 27.69 -13.77
CA GLY A 74 11.43 28.51 -12.90
C GLY A 74 10.68 28.97 -11.64
N ALA A 75 9.42 29.40 -11.80
CA ALA A 75 8.56 29.78 -10.68
C ALA A 75 8.27 28.61 -9.72
N ALA A 76 7.94 27.44 -10.26
CA ALA A 76 7.68 26.23 -9.48
C ALA A 76 8.90 25.86 -8.62
N ALA A 77 10.10 25.81 -9.22
CA ALA A 77 11.34 25.52 -8.49
C ALA A 77 11.65 26.57 -7.40
N MET A 78 11.36 27.84 -7.67
CA MET A 78 11.49 28.92 -6.69
C MET A 78 10.57 28.71 -5.48
N TYR A 79 9.31 28.38 -5.71
CA TYR A 79 8.33 28.14 -4.65
C TYR A 79 8.66 26.89 -3.84
N VAL A 80 9.12 25.80 -4.47
CA VAL A 80 9.61 24.60 -3.76
C VAL A 80 10.73 24.96 -2.78
N THR A 81 11.69 25.78 -3.21
CA THR A 81 12.78 26.24 -2.36
C THR A 81 12.27 27.08 -1.17
N GLN A 82 11.30 27.95 -1.42
CA GLN A 82 10.68 28.76 -0.35
C GLN A 82 9.90 27.90 0.65
N LEU A 83 9.16 26.89 0.17
CA LEU A 83 8.43 25.94 1.01
C LEU A 83 9.36 25.06 1.83
N ASP A 84 10.45 24.55 1.25
CA ASP A 84 11.47 23.79 1.96
C ASP A 84 12.05 24.61 3.13
N ASN A 85 12.41 25.87 2.87
CA ASN A 85 12.91 26.78 3.91
C ASN A 85 11.86 27.06 5.00
N ALA A 86 10.60 27.30 4.61
CA ALA A 86 9.50 27.51 5.56
C ALA A 86 9.24 26.26 6.44
N LEU A 87 9.46 25.07 5.87
CA LEU A 87 9.36 23.77 6.54
C LEU A 87 10.70 23.33 7.16
N ARG A 88 11.68 24.25 7.28
CA ARG A 88 13.00 24.08 7.92
C ARG A 88 13.84 22.93 7.35
N GLY A 89 13.72 22.66 6.06
CA GLY A 89 14.45 21.56 5.41
C GLY A 89 13.99 20.17 5.86
N ASN A 90 12.80 20.04 6.45
CA ASN A 90 12.22 18.74 6.77
C ASN A 90 11.71 17.96 5.53
N PRO A 91 11.17 18.59 4.48
CA PRO A 91 10.62 17.84 3.34
C PRO A 91 11.68 17.13 2.50
N VAL A 92 11.33 15.97 1.97
CA VAL A 92 12.01 15.36 0.82
C VAL A 92 11.44 16.00 -0.43
N GLN A 93 12.29 16.48 -1.35
CA GLN A 93 11.82 17.14 -2.57
C GLN A 93 11.90 16.21 -3.77
N HIS A 94 10.90 16.28 -4.64
CA HIS A 94 10.79 15.42 -5.81
C HIS A 94 10.53 16.26 -7.06
N ARG A 95 11.36 16.06 -8.09
CA ARG A 95 11.13 16.56 -9.45
C ARG A 95 10.38 15.52 -10.24
N GLU A 96 9.14 15.85 -10.61
CA GLU A 96 8.26 14.98 -11.39
C GLU A 96 8.07 15.56 -12.78
N VAL A 97 8.22 14.73 -13.81
CA VAL A 97 8.00 15.11 -15.20
C VAL A 97 6.86 14.26 -15.76
N GLN A 98 5.96 14.88 -16.52
CA GLN A 98 4.82 14.21 -17.12
C GLN A 98 5.21 12.87 -17.80
N GLY A 99 4.50 11.80 -17.43
CA GLY A 99 4.67 10.44 -17.96
C GLY A 99 5.90 9.70 -17.43
N HIS A 100 6.66 10.31 -16.53
CA HIS A 100 7.83 9.73 -15.86
C HIS A 100 7.81 10.07 -14.37
N GLU A 101 6.62 10.19 -13.77
CA GLU A 101 6.48 10.51 -12.35
C GLU A 101 6.98 9.36 -11.48
N SER A 102 7.51 9.68 -10.30
CA SER A 102 7.95 8.68 -9.32
C SER A 102 6.78 7.82 -8.83
N GLU A 103 7.06 6.57 -8.45
CA GLU A 103 6.06 5.68 -7.83
C GLU A 103 5.44 6.31 -6.57
N THR A 104 6.22 7.11 -5.83
CA THR A 104 5.72 7.86 -4.66
C THR A 104 4.65 8.86 -5.07
N PHE A 105 4.87 9.65 -6.12
CA PHE A 105 3.87 10.59 -6.63
C PHE A 105 2.63 9.87 -7.18
N GLN A 106 2.82 8.80 -7.94
CA GLN A 106 1.73 8.03 -8.54
C GLN A 106 0.84 7.37 -7.46
N SER A 107 1.41 6.98 -6.31
CA SER A 107 0.67 6.38 -5.19
C SER A 107 -0.41 7.30 -4.61
N TYR A 108 -0.29 8.62 -4.79
CA TYR A 108 -1.27 9.60 -4.29
C TYR A 108 -2.57 9.60 -5.09
N PHE A 109 -2.53 9.14 -6.34
CA PHE A 109 -3.62 9.23 -7.30
C PHE A 109 -4.10 7.83 -7.72
N ARG A 110 -4.69 7.09 -6.78
CA ARG A 110 -5.13 5.68 -7.00
C ARG A 110 -6.15 5.50 -8.13
N ASN A 111 -6.92 6.54 -8.44
CA ASN A 111 -7.87 6.54 -9.57
C ASN A 111 -7.20 6.82 -10.93
N GLY A 112 -5.88 7.01 -10.94
CA GLY A 112 -5.09 7.38 -12.09
C GLY A 112 -4.85 8.88 -12.20
N ILE A 113 -3.92 9.23 -13.08
CA ILE A 113 -3.55 10.61 -13.42
C ILE A 113 -4.12 10.95 -14.80
N ILE A 114 -4.78 12.11 -14.93
CA ILE A 114 -5.34 12.60 -16.19
C ILE A 114 -4.51 13.80 -16.67
N TYR A 115 -3.91 13.68 -17.86
CA TYR A 115 -3.25 14.81 -18.53
C TYR A 115 -4.23 15.48 -19.49
N LYS A 116 -4.51 16.76 -19.25
CA LYS A 116 -5.37 17.61 -20.09
C LYS A 116 -4.53 18.51 -20.97
N LYS A 117 -4.95 18.69 -22.23
CA LYS A 117 -4.31 19.67 -23.11
C LYS A 117 -4.58 21.10 -22.66
N GLY A 118 -3.65 21.99 -22.96
CA GLY A 118 -3.72 23.40 -22.59
C GLY A 118 -3.11 23.67 -21.22
N GLY A 119 -3.58 24.74 -20.58
CA GLY A 119 -3.01 25.32 -19.36
C GLY A 119 -3.31 26.82 -19.27
N VAL A 120 -2.69 27.49 -18.30
CA VAL A 120 -2.88 28.92 -17.96
C VAL A 120 -2.59 29.82 -19.16
N ALA A 121 -1.50 29.56 -19.89
CA ALA A 121 -1.12 30.33 -21.08
C ALA A 121 -2.17 30.26 -22.21
N SER A 122 -2.93 29.16 -22.27
CA SER A 122 -4.03 28.95 -23.22
C SER A 122 -5.42 29.30 -22.66
N GLY A 123 -5.50 29.76 -21.41
CA GLY A 123 -6.73 30.23 -20.77
C GLY A 123 -7.59 29.18 -20.09
N PHE A 124 -7.13 27.93 -19.96
CA PHE A 124 -7.86 26.87 -19.26
C PHE A 124 -7.66 26.94 -17.74
N LYS A 125 -8.69 26.55 -16.97
CA LYS A 125 -8.67 26.52 -15.49
C LYS A 125 -9.31 25.24 -14.96
N HIS A 126 -8.93 24.83 -13.74
CA HIS A 126 -9.50 23.64 -13.07
C HIS A 126 -10.96 23.78 -12.63
N VAL A 127 -11.52 24.99 -12.61
CA VAL A 127 -12.87 25.26 -12.12
C VAL A 127 -13.87 25.21 -13.28
N GLU A 128 -14.28 24.01 -13.68
CA GLU A 128 -15.33 23.82 -14.69
C GLU A 128 -16.29 22.69 -14.29
N THR A 129 -17.15 22.92 -13.29
CA THR A 129 -18.27 22.03 -12.98
C THR A 129 -19.46 22.29 -13.93
N ASN A 130 -19.98 21.23 -14.57
CA ASN A 130 -21.10 21.22 -15.54
C ASN A 130 -20.78 21.49 -17.02
N MET A 131 -19.59 21.14 -17.52
CA MET A 131 -19.36 21.15 -18.96
C MET A 131 -19.94 19.90 -19.64
N TYR A 132 -21.13 20.02 -20.23
CA TYR A 132 -21.70 18.99 -21.11
C TYR A 132 -21.23 19.12 -22.58
N ASN A 133 -20.49 20.18 -22.91
CA ASN A 133 -19.96 20.47 -24.24
C ASN A 133 -18.49 20.03 -24.40
N ILE A 134 -18.10 18.93 -23.77
CA ILE A 134 -16.74 18.37 -23.90
C ILE A 134 -16.72 17.37 -25.04
N LYS A 135 -15.66 17.42 -25.85
CA LYS A 135 -15.29 16.38 -26.79
C LYS A 135 -13.79 16.18 -26.69
N ARG A 136 -13.37 15.04 -26.13
CA ARG A 136 -11.96 14.66 -26.02
C ARG A 136 -11.80 13.16 -26.09
N LEU A 137 -10.60 12.71 -26.46
CA LEU A 137 -10.23 11.31 -26.47
C LEU A 137 -9.08 11.12 -25.48
N LEU A 138 -9.24 10.19 -24.54
CA LEU A 138 -8.21 9.84 -23.57
C LEU A 138 -7.62 8.48 -23.96
N HIS A 139 -6.30 8.43 -24.12
CA HIS A 139 -5.55 7.20 -24.24
C HIS A 139 -5.15 6.73 -22.85
N VAL A 140 -5.69 5.59 -22.43
CA VAL A 140 -5.44 4.98 -21.12
C VAL A 140 -4.26 4.03 -21.25
N LYS A 141 -3.27 4.24 -20.40
CA LYS A 141 -2.03 3.49 -20.42
C LYS A 141 -1.53 3.19 -19.00
N GLY A 142 -0.91 2.03 -18.85
CA GLY A 142 -0.39 1.54 -17.58
C GLY A 142 -1.30 0.50 -16.94
N LYS A 143 -0.69 -0.62 -16.51
CA LYS A 143 -1.40 -1.72 -15.84
C LYS A 143 -1.66 -1.44 -14.35
N LYS A 144 -0.69 -0.81 -13.67
CA LYS A 144 -0.69 -0.58 -12.22
C LYS A 144 -1.10 0.85 -11.88
N HIS A 145 -0.28 1.81 -12.30
CA HIS A 145 -0.60 3.23 -12.23
C HIS A 145 -1.17 3.67 -13.57
N VAL A 146 -2.48 3.90 -13.58
CA VAL A 146 -3.22 4.26 -14.78
C VAL A 146 -2.97 5.73 -15.08
N SER A 147 -2.43 6.01 -16.26
CA SER A 147 -2.37 7.36 -16.81
C SER A 147 -3.33 7.47 -17.97
N ALA A 148 -4.00 8.62 -18.10
CA ALA A 148 -4.88 8.92 -19.20
C ALA A 148 -4.44 10.21 -19.87
N THR A 149 -3.95 10.10 -21.09
CA THR A 149 -3.45 11.24 -21.86
C THR A 149 -4.49 11.70 -22.86
N GLU A 150 -4.78 13.00 -22.91
CA GLU A 150 -5.64 13.54 -23.96
C GLU A 150 -4.94 13.50 -25.33
N VAL A 151 -5.51 12.74 -26.27
CA VAL A 151 -4.99 12.54 -27.62
C VAL A 151 -5.92 13.18 -28.66
N ALA A 152 -5.44 13.27 -29.90
CA ALA A 152 -6.25 13.81 -30.99
C ALA A 152 -7.52 12.96 -31.19
N LEU A 153 -8.67 13.60 -31.42
CA LEU A 153 -9.94 12.97 -31.80
C LEU A 153 -9.87 12.38 -33.22
N SER A 154 -9.05 11.36 -33.41
CA SER A 154 -8.83 10.66 -34.68
C SER A 154 -8.62 9.16 -34.45
N TRP A 155 -8.99 8.34 -35.43
CA TRP A 155 -8.64 6.92 -35.47
C TRP A 155 -7.13 6.67 -35.46
N ASP A 156 -6.31 7.62 -35.90
CA ASP A 156 -4.85 7.53 -35.88
C ASP A 156 -4.25 7.45 -34.47
N SER A 157 -5.00 7.87 -33.45
CA SER A 157 -4.61 7.79 -32.05
C SER A 157 -4.80 6.41 -31.44
N PHE A 158 -5.63 5.56 -32.06
CA PHE A 158 -5.98 4.24 -31.53
C PHE A 158 -4.92 3.18 -31.86
N ASN A 159 -4.78 2.19 -30.99
CA ASN A 159 -3.94 1.02 -31.23
C ASN A 159 -4.64 -0.26 -30.74
N LYS A 160 -4.09 -1.42 -31.08
CA LYS A 160 -4.71 -2.72 -30.79
C LYS A 160 -4.61 -3.15 -29.32
N GLY A 161 -3.63 -2.65 -28.57
CA GLY A 161 -3.26 -3.16 -27.26
C GLY A 161 -3.76 -2.34 -26.07
N ASP A 162 -4.27 -1.13 -26.27
CA ASP A 162 -4.60 -0.23 -25.17
C ASP A 162 -6.11 0.06 -25.07
N VAL A 163 -6.50 0.75 -23.99
CA VAL A 163 -7.88 1.20 -23.74
C VAL A 163 -8.00 2.70 -24.03
N PHE A 164 -9.12 3.12 -24.62
CA PHE A 164 -9.38 4.52 -24.95
C PHE A 164 -10.73 4.96 -24.39
N LEU A 165 -10.81 6.16 -23.80
CA LEU A 165 -12.07 6.76 -23.34
C LEU A 165 -12.43 7.95 -24.23
N LEU A 166 -13.49 7.82 -25.03
CA LEU A 166 -14.08 8.92 -25.79
C LEU A 166 -15.13 9.63 -24.94
N ASP A 167 -14.81 10.86 -24.54
CA ASP A 167 -15.62 11.65 -23.63
C ASP A 167 -16.39 12.73 -24.38
N LEU A 168 -17.72 12.61 -24.37
CA LEU A 168 -18.68 13.47 -25.06
C LEU A 168 -19.57 14.26 -24.09
N GLY A 169 -19.16 14.42 -22.82
CA GLY A 169 -19.93 15.14 -21.82
C GLY A 169 -21.03 14.29 -21.16
N LYS A 170 -22.11 14.00 -21.89
CA LYS A 170 -23.22 13.16 -21.41
C LYS A 170 -22.96 11.65 -21.54
N VAL A 171 -22.08 11.28 -22.48
CA VAL A 171 -21.72 9.89 -22.78
C VAL A 171 -20.21 9.76 -22.71
N LEU A 172 -19.75 8.71 -22.06
CA LEU A 172 -18.36 8.30 -21.98
C LEU A 172 -18.25 6.90 -22.59
N ILE A 173 -17.53 6.76 -23.70
CA ILE A 173 -17.38 5.48 -24.39
C ILE A 173 -15.98 4.93 -24.10
N GLN A 174 -15.91 3.80 -23.41
CA GLN A 174 -14.70 3.00 -23.30
C GLN A 174 -14.58 2.07 -24.50
N TRP A 175 -13.53 2.25 -25.29
CA TRP A 175 -13.18 1.36 -26.39
C TRP A 175 -11.95 0.53 -25.99
N ASN A 176 -12.09 -0.79 -26.05
CA ASN A 176 -11.04 -1.72 -25.67
C ASN A 176 -10.36 -2.29 -26.91
N GLY A 177 -9.03 -2.16 -26.99
CA GLY A 177 -8.25 -2.78 -28.06
C GLY A 177 -8.43 -4.30 -28.11
N PRO A 178 -8.42 -4.94 -29.30
CA PRO A 178 -8.60 -6.38 -29.45
C PRO A 178 -7.53 -7.22 -28.73
N SER A 179 -6.35 -6.65 -28.44
CA SER A 179 -5.27 -7.32 -27.69
C SER A 179 -4.99 -6.69 -26.32
N CYS A 180 -5.89 -5.84 -25.80
CA CYS A 180 -5.72 -5.27 -24.46
C CYS A 180 -6.04 -6.28 -23.34
N SER A 181 -5.32 -6.18 -22.22
CA SER A 181 -5.47 -7.10 -21.09
C SER A 181 -6.73 -6.82 -20.26
N ILE A 182 -7.22 -7.83 -19.54
CA ILE A 182 -8.38 -7.69 -18.63
C ILE A 182 -8.10 -6.65 -17.53
N ALA A 183 -6.86 -6.60 -17.02
CA ALA A 183 -6.41 -5.60 -16.06
C ALA A 183 -6.58 -4.16 -16.60
N GLU A 184 -6.10 -3.89 -17.82
CA GLU A 184 -6.24 -2.58 -18.46
C GLU A 184 -7.70 -2.20 -18.70
N LYS A 185 -8.56 -3.16 -19.10
CA LYS A 185 -10.00 -2.94 -19.25
C LYS A 185 -10.67 -2.52 -17.94
N SER A 186 -10.35 -3.23 -16.85
CA SER A 186 -10.88 -2.95 -15.51
C SER A 186 -10.43 -1.57 -15.00
N ARG A 187 -9.15 -1.24 -15.22
CA ARG A 187 -8.56 0.06 -14.89
C ARG A 187 -9.16 1.21 -15.70
N GLY A 188 -9.34 1.03 -17.00
CA GLY A 188 -10.05 1.98 -17.86
C GLY A 188 -11.49 2.23 -17.40
N LEU A 189 -12.16 1.19 -16.90
CA LEU A 189 -13.52 1.31 -16.37
C LEU A 189 -13.58 2.05 -15.03
N ALA A 190 -12.62 1.78 -14.13
CA ALA A 190 -12.48 2.50 -12.88
C ALA A 190 -12.27 4.01 -13.12
N LEU A 191 -11.38 4.34 -14.07
CA LEU A 191 -11.16 5.72 -14.50
C LEU A 191 -12.43 6.34 -15.10
N ALA A 192 -13.14 5.61 -15.96
CA ALA A 192 -14.38 6.09 -16.57
C ALA A 192 -15.46 6.42 -15.52
N ARG A 193 -15.61 5.57 -14.49
CA ARG A 193 -16.48 5.84 -13.35
C ARG A 193 -16.02 7.05 -12.55
N SER A 194 -14.73 7.18 -12.33
CA SER A 194 -14.17 8.35 -11.65
C SER A 194 -14.50 9.64 -12.40
N ILE A 195 -14.34 9.69 -13.72
CA ILE A 195 -14.73 10.86 -14.55
C ILE A 195 -16.23 11.14 -14.44
N ARG A 196 -17.09 10.11 -14.51
CA ARG A 196 -18.54 10.25 -14.34
C ARG A 196 -18.88 10.86 -12.98
N ASP A 197 -18.29 10.36 -11.91
CA ASP A 197 -18.66 10.72 -10.55
C ASP A 197 -18.06 12.07 -10.13
N SER A 198 -16.77 12.29 -10.42
CA SER A 198 -16.03 13.51 -10.04
C SER A 198 -16.33 14.71 -10.96
N GLU A 199 -16.26 14.54 -12.29
CA GLU A 199 -16.43 15.65 -13.24
C GLU A 199 -17.91 15.89 -13.60
N ARG A 200 -18.74 14.84 -13.62
CA ARG A 200 -20.15 14.92 -14.09
C ARG A 200 -21.17 14.83 -12.97
N GLY A 201 -20.73 14.59 -11.74
CA GLY A 201 -21.61 14.43 -10.58
C GLY A 201 -22.54 13.22 -10.73
N GLY A 202 -22.03 12.13 -11.32
CA GLY A 202 -22.76 10.86 -11.49
C GLY A 202 -23.71 10.78 -12.69
N ARG A 203 -23.86 11.86 -13.47
CA ARG A 203 -24.92 12.01 -14.48
C ARG A 203 -24.55 11.55 -15.91
N ALA A 204 -23.31 11.14 -16.15
CA ALA A 204 -22.88 10.65 -17.46
C ALA A 204 -23.09 9.13 -17.62
N GLN A 205 -23.46 8.71 -18.82
CA GLN A 205 -23.60 7.28 -19.15
C GLN A 205 -22.28 6.71 -19.66
N ILE A 206 -21.93 5.50 -19.24
CA ILE A 206 -20.72 4.81 -19.65
C ILE A 206 -21.10 3.68 -20.62
N GLY A 207 -20.62 3.75 -21.86
CA GLY A 207 -20.74 2.67 -22.85
C GLY A 207 -19.42 1.95 -23.02
N ILE A 208 -19.43 0.63 -23.17
CA ILE A 208 -18.21 -0.19 -23.29
C ILE A 208 -18.24 -0.96 -24.62
N ILE A 209 -17.15 -0.91 -25.38
CA ILE A 209 -16.95 -1.64 -26.63
C ILE A 209 -15.79 -2.62 -26.46
N ASP A 210 -16.12 -3.89 -26.20
CA ASP A 210 -15.13 -5.00 -26.21
C ASP A 210 -14.92 -5.58 -27.60
N ASN A 211 -15.99 -5.60 -28.41
CA ASN A 211 -15.99 -6.09 -29.77
C ASN A 211 -16.87 -5.17 -30.61
N GLU A 212 -16.29 -4.58 -31.66
CA GLU A 212 -16.96 -3.61 -32.53
C GLU A 212 -18.28 -4.16 -33.12
N LYS A 213 -18.38 -5.49 -33.32
CA LYS A 213 -19.57 -6.15 -33.89
C LYS A 213 -20.75 -6.20 -32.92
N ASP A 214 -20.48 -6.25 -31.62
CA ASP A 214 -21.49 -6.47 -30.58
C ASP A 214 -22.05 -5.15 -30.05
N SER A 215 -21.54 -4.00 -30.53
CA SER A 215 -21.93 -2.66 -30.08
C SER A 215 -22.14 -1.68 -31.25
N PRO A 216 -23.07 -1.97 -32.19
CA PRO A 216 -23.25 -1.18 -33.41
C PRO A 216 -23.68 0.27 -33.13
N ASP A 217 -24.48 0.52 -32.09
CA ASP A 217 -24.92 1.88 -31.74
C ASP A 217 -23.78 2.76 -31.22
N LEU A 218 -22.91 2.21 -30.35
CA LEU A 218 -21.72 2.91 -29.86
C LEU A 218 -20.71 3.15 -30.99
N MET A 219 -20.54 2.17 -31.88
CA MET A 219 -19.69 2.32 -33.07
C MET A 219 -20.22 3.38 -34.05
N GLN A 220 -21.54 3.53 -34.15
CA GLN A 220 -22.15 4.61 -34.94
C GLN A 220 -21.84 5.99 -34.34
N ILE A 221 -21.91 6.13 -33.01
CA ILE A 221 -21.52 7.37 -32.30
C ILE A 221 -20.03 7.66 -32.53
N MET A 222 -19.15 6.66 -32.39
CA MET A 222 -17.73 6.82 -32.69
C MET A 222 -17.49 7.27 -34.14
N LYS A 223 -18.18 6.68 -35.12
CA LYS A 223 -18.10 7.06 -36.54
C LYS A 223 -18.59 8.49 -36.78
N MET A 224 -19.60 8.96 -36.06
CA MET A 224 -20.11 10.32 -36.16
C MET A 224 -19.13 11.36 -35.61
N VAL A 225 -18.35 11.02 -34.59
CA VAL A 225 -17.40 11.92 -33.94
C VAL A 225 -16.01 11.88 -34.59
N LEU A 226 -15.51 10.67 -34.91
CA LEU A 226 -14.15 10.43 -35.40
C LEU A 226 -14.07 10.24 -36.93
N GLY A 227 -15.21 10.06 -37.60
CA GLY A 227 -15.28 9.72 -39.03
C GLY A 227 -15.16 8.21 -39.30
N GLU A 228 -15.07 7.82 -40.57
CA GLU A 228 -14.85 6.43 -40.96
C GLU A 228 -13.43 5.97 -40.63
N LYS A 229 -13.32 4.76 -40.05
CA LYS A 229 -12.02 4.11 -39.83
C LYS A 229 -11.40 3.78 -41.19
N ARG A 230 -10.30 4.44 -41.52
CA ARG A 230 -9.55 4.26 -42.77
C ARG A 230 -8.21 3.58 -42.45
N GLY A 231 -8.10 2.29 -42.73
CA GLY A 231 -6.88 1.49 -42.50
C GLY A 231 -6.91 0.62 -41.24
N GLU A 232 -5.85 -0.17 -41.05
CA GLU A 232 -5.67 -1.01 -39.86
C GLU A 232 -5.07 -0.21 -38.70
N LEU A 233 -5.46 -0.56 -37.47
CA LEU A 233 -4.89 0.02 -36.25
C LEU A 233 -3.44 -0.41 -36.07
N ARG A 234 -2.64 0.48 -35.48
CA ARG A 234 -1.24 0.19 -35.15
C ARG A 234 -1.16 -0.79 -33.98
N ASP A 235 -0.05 -1.52 -33.88
CA ASP A 235 0.26 -2.31 -32.70
C ASP A 235 0.68 -1.39 -31.54
N ALA A 236 0.43 -1.80 -30.30
CA ALA A 236 0.80 -1.01 -29.13
C ALA A 236 2.32 -0.93 -28.96
N ILE A 237 2.81 0.19 -28.44
CA ILE A 237 4.23 0.38 -28.12
C ILE A 237 4.49 -0.30 -26.77
N PRO A 238 5.39 -1.30 -26.68
CA PRO A 238 5.69 -1.95 -25.41
C PRO A 238 6.30 -0.98 -24.39
N ASP A 239 5.78 -1.00 -23.16
CA ASP A 239 6.15 -0.05 -22.09
C ASP A 239 7.56 -0.27 -21.52
N ALA A 240 8.19 -1.39 -21.85
CA ALA A 240 9.28 -1.95 -21.05
C ALA A 240 10.72 -1.77 -21.61
N LYS A 241 10.93 -1.21 -22.81
CA LYS A 241 12.23 -1.36 -23.50
C LYS A 241 13.35 -0.36 -23.18
N ALA A 242 13.16 0.58 -22.24
CA ALA A 242 14.20 1.55 -21.86
C ALA A 242 14.83 1.29 -20.47
N ASP A 243 14.13 0.62 -19.56
CA ASP A 243 14.50 0.59 -18.12
C ASP A 243 15.54 -0.46 -17.72
N GLU A 244 15.76 -1.48 -18.56
CA GLU A 244 16.49 -2.69 -18.15
C GLU A 244 18.02 -2.55 -18.18
N LEU A 245 18.57 -1.50 -18.78
CA LEU A 245 20.03 -1.27 -18.86
C LEU A 245 20.56 -0.23 -17.87
N GLN A 246 19.70 0.55 -17.20
CA GLN A 246 20.12 1.68 -16.35
C GLN A 246 20.21 1.35 -14.86
N LYS A 247 19.51 0.31 -14.37
CA LYS A 247 19.49 -0.06 -12.93
C LYS A 247 20.81 -0.63 -12.38
N ALA A 248 21.79 -0.95 -13.25
CA ALA A 248 23.06 -1.59 -12.85
C ALA A 248 24.23 -0.61 -12.59
N ASN A 249 24.14 0.65 -13.02
CA ASN A 249 25.23 1.64 -12.90
C ASN A 249 24.90 2.69 -11.82
N VAL A 250 25.22 2.38 -10.57
CA VAL A 250 25.12 3.35 -9.46
C VAL A 250 26.48 4.00 -9.20
N ARG A 251 26.54 5.33 -9.30
CA ARG A 251 27.75 6.13 -9.07
C ARG A 251 27.46 7.29 -8.13
N LEU A 252 28.41 7.62 -7.26
CA LEU A 252 28.34 8.72 -6.33
C LEU A 252 29.33 9.81 -6.76
N TYR A 253 28.86 11.05 -6.77
CA TYR A 253 29.62 12.25 -7.11
C TYR A 253 29.57 13.24 -5.95
N HIS A 254 30.69 13.89 -5.69
CA HIS A 254 30.82 14.97 -4.73
C HIS A 254 30.64 16.31 -5.45
N VAL A 255 29.83 17.20 -4.86
CA VAL A 255 29.58 18.56 -5.36
C VAL A 255 30.22 19.54 -4.37
N TYR A 256 31.26 20.24 -4.83
CA TYR A 256 31.99 21.21 -4.00
C TYR A 256 32.38 22.45 -4.80
N GLU A 257 32.64 23.55 -4.11
CA GLU A 257 33.12 24.80 -4.69
C GLU A 257 34.65 24.84 -4.75
N LYS A 258 35.20 25.20 -5.91
CA LYS A 258 36.64 25.41 -6.12
C LYS A 258 36.84 26.69 -6.93
N ASP A 259 37.51 27.67 -6.36
CA ASP A 259 37.87 28.93 -7.04
C ASP A 259 36.65 29.69 -7.62
N ASN A 260 35.53 29.77 -6.86
CA ASN A 260 34.23 30.31 -7.30
C ASN A 260 33.50 29.49 -8.39
N ASP A 261 34.05 28.36 -8.83
CA ASP A 261 33.41 27.42 -9.74
C ASP A 261 32.96 26.16 -8.98
N LEU A 262 31.71 25.75 -9.17
CA LEU A 262 31.18 24.52 -8.58
C LEU A 262 31.55 23.30 -9.45
N VAL A 263 32.25 22.33 -8.86
CA VAL A 263 32.78 21.13 -9.51
C VAL A 263 32.00 19.89 -9.08
N VAL A 264 31.69 19.00 -10.04
CA VAL A 264 31.11 17.68 -9.79
C VAL A 264 32.17 16.61 -10.07
N GLN A 265 32.59 15.89 -9.03
CA GLN A 265 33.65 14.87 -9.14
C GLN A 265 33.12 13.49 -8.78
N GLU A 266 33.39 12.48 -9.63
CA GLU A 266 33.06 11.08 -9.30
C GLU A 266 33.94 10.61 -8.13
N ILE A 267 33.33 10.09 -7.07
CA ILE A 267 34.03 9.64 -5.86
C ILE A 267 33.95 8.13 -5.64
N ALA A 268 32.86 7.48 -6.07
CA ALA A 268 32.70 6.05 -5.88
C ALA A 268 31.74 5.41 -6.88
N THR A 269 31.97 4.14 -7.15
CA THR A 269 31.00 3.21 -7.75
C THR A 269 30.62 2.15 -6.72
N ARG A 270 29.56 1.38 -6.95
CA ARG A 270 29.19 0.28 -6.04
C ARG A 270 30.39 -0.64 -5.71
N PRO A 271 30.49 -1.13 -4.46
CA PRO A 271 29.60 -0.88 -3.32
C PRO A 271 29.82 0.52 -2.69
N LEU A 272 28.75 1.26 -2.43
CA LEU A 272 28.82 2.56 -1.74
C LEU A 272 28.78 2.34 -0.23
N THR A 273 29.51 3.11 0.58
CA THR A 273 29.43 3.02 2.06
C THR A 273 28.96 4.36 2.65
N GLN A 274 28.26 4.33 3.79
CA GLN A 274 27.65 5.53 4.38
C GLN A 274 28.68 6.62 4.72
N ASP A 275 29.91 6.24 5.06
CA ASP A 275 31.03 7.15 5.35
C ASP A 275 31.48 7.99 4.12
N LEU A 276 31.01 7.66 2.92
CA LEU A 276 31.22 8.50 1.74
C LEU A 276 30.39 9.80 1.77
N LEU A 277 29.35 9.88 2.61
CA LEU A 277 28.49 11.06 2.76
C LEU A 277 28.94 11.89 3.97
N GLN A 278 29.68 12.98 3.72
CA GLN A 278 30.09 13.91 4.77
C GLN A 278 28.98 14.94 5.05
N HIS A 279 28.74 15.24 6.32
CA HIS A 279 27.66 16.12 6.76
C HIS A 279 27.82 17.58 6.29
N GLU A 280 29.03 17.96 5.91
CA GLU A 280 29.44 19.29 5.47
C GLU A 280 29.22 19.52 3.97
N ASP A 281 28.96 18.46 3.19
CA ASP A 281 28.99 18.53 1.72
C ASP A 281 27.65 18.13 1.06
N CYS A 282 27.56 18.33 -0.25
CA CYS A 282 26.46 17.85 -1.09
C CYS A 282 26.94 16.77 -2.07
N TYR A 283 26.10 15.77 -2.32
CA TYR A 283 26.43 14.64 -3.19
C TYR A 283 25.32 14.38 -4.22
N ILE A 284 25.72 13.94 -5.41
CA ILE A 284 24.82 13.45 -6.46
C ILE A 284 25.03 11.95 -6.60
N LEU A 285 23.96 11.17 -6.46
CA LEU A 285 23.98 9.73 -6.70
C LEU A 285 23.20 9.44 -7.99
N ASP A 286 23.92 8.96 -9.00
CA ASP A 286 23.42 8.67 -10.34
C ASP A 286 23.09 7.17 -10.47
N GLN A 287 21.84 6.86 -10.83
CA GLN A 287 21.41 5.50 -11.20
C GLN A 287 21.29 5.36 -12.73
N GLY A 288 22.37 5.71 -13.44
CA GLY A 288 22.47 5.55 -14.88
C GLY A 288 21.45 6.35 -15.69
N GLY A 289 20.93 7.47 -15.18
CA GLY A 289 19.90 8.28 -15.84
C GLY A 289 18.46 7.81 -15.64
N PHE A 290 18.21 6.73 -14.88
CA PHE A 290 16.87 6.33 -14.43
C PHE A 290 16.39 7.27 -13.32
N LYS A 291 17.22 7.47 -12.30
CA LYS A 291 16.94 8.36 -11.16
C LYS A 291 18.22 8.99 -10.65
N ILE A 292 18.14 10.26 -10.29
CA ILE A 292 19.22 11.03 -9.68
C ILE A 292 18.81 11.40 -8.25
N TYR A 293 19.65 11.10 -7.27
CA TYR A 293 19.48 11.60 -5.91
C TYR A 293 20.45 12.74 -5.63
N VAL A 294 19.99 13.77 -4.94
CA VAL A 294 20.81 14.85 -4.42
C VAL A 294 20.76 14.77 -2.90
N TRP A 295 21.85 14.37 -2.26
CA TRP A 295 21.93 14.34 -0.80
C TRP A 295 22.59 15.62 -0.29
N ARG A 296 21.92 16.31 0.64
CA ARG A 296 22.35 17.59 1.22
C ARG A 296 22.78 17.37 2.67
N GLY A 297 24.08 17.51 2.95
CA GLY A 297 24.61 17.41 4.30
C GLY A 297 24.02 18.46 5.23
N LYS A 298 23.74 18.11 6.50
CA LYS A 298 23.11 19.05 7.45
C LYS A 298 23.93 20.32 7.65
N ALA A 299 25.26 20.21 7.64
CA ALA A 299 26.22 21.29 7.84
C ALA A 299 26.69 21.98 6.55
N SER A 300 26.22 21.54 5.37
CA SER A 300 26.53 22.20 4.09
C SER A 300 25.94 23.61 4.00
N SER A 301 26.60 24.47 3.22
CA SER A 301 26.23 25.87 3.10
C SER A 301 24.86 26.06 2.41
N PRO A 302 24.09 27.10 2.77
CA PRO A 302 22.82 27.41 2.09
C PRO A 302 22.97 27.57 0.57
N GLU A 303 24.09 28.13 0.12
CA GLU A 303 24.44 28.33 -1.28
C GLU A 303 24.65 26.99 -2.00
N GLU A 304 25.41 26.06 -1.41
CA GLU A 304 25.60 24.71 -1.94
C GLU A 304 24.29 23.93 -1.98
N LYS A 305 23.48 23.99 -0.92
CA LYS A 305 22.16 23.33 -0.86
C LYS A 305 21.22 23.82 -1.97
N LYS A 306 21.25 25.11 -2.28
CA LYS A 306 20.46 25.71 -3.37
C LYS A 306 21.03 25.33 -4.74
N ALA A 307 22.35 25.33 -4.89
CA ALA A 307 23.02 25.00 -6.14
C ALA A 307 22.94 23.52 -6.50
N ALA A 308 22.94 22.61 -5.51
CA ALA A 308 22.96 21.16 -5.71
C ALA A 308 21.80 20.67 -6.60
N PHE A 309 20.61 21.28 -6.45
CA PHE A 309 19.46 20.95 -7.28
C PHE A 309 19.64 21.37 -8.75
N THR A 310 20.02 22.63 -8.99
CA THR A 310 20.31 23.12 -10.34
C THR A 310 21.43 22.31 -11.00
N ARG A 311 22.40 21.83 -10.21
CA ARG A 311 23.48 20.96 -10.67
C ARG A 311 23.01 19.57 -11.05
N ALA A 312 22.03 18.99 -10.37
CA ALA A 312 21.45 17.72 -10.82
C ALA A 312 20.80 17.84 -12.20
N VAL A 313 20.09 18.95 -12.47
CA VAL A 313 19.51 19.22 -13.80
C VAL A 313 20.61 19.44 -14.85
N GLY A 314 21.65 20.22 -14.54
CA GLY A 314 22.80 20.40 -15.43
C GLY A 314 23.60 19.10 -15.65
N PHE A 315 23.68 18.24 -14.64
CA PHE A 315 24.33 16.94 -14.69
C PHE A 315 23.60 16.00 -15.66
N ILE A 316 22.26 15.97 -15.62
CA ILE A 316 21.42 15.23 -16.58
C ILE A 316 21.75 15.66 -18.02
N GLN A 317 21.81 16.97 -18.28
CA GLN A 317 22.15 17.51 -19.60
C GLN A 317 23.58 17.13 -20.03
N ALA A 318 24.56 17.28 -19.14
CA ALA A 318 25.97 17.01 -19.43
C ALA A 318 26.24 15.52 -19.71
N LYS A 319 25.50 14.61 -19.05
CA LYS A 319 25.58 13.16 -19.29
C LYS A 319 24.76 12.70 -20.50
N GLY A 320 23.96 13.57 -21.10
CA GLY A 320 23.08 13.23 -22.22
C GLY A 320 21.89 12.35 -21.81
N TYR A 321 21.48 12.40 -20.53
CA TYR A 321 20.30 11.69 -20.05
C TYR A 321 19.01 12.41 -20.50
N PRO A 322 17.86 11.69 -20.58
CA PRO A 322 16.58 12.30 -20.91
C PRO A 322 16.21 13.43 -19.94
N SER A 323 15.61 14.51 -20.44
CA SER A 323 15.11 15.59 -19.57
C SER A 323 13.98 15.16 -18.62
N SER A 324 13.40 13.98 -18.86
CA SER A 324 12.41 13.31 -18.02
C SER A 324 13.00 12.56 -16.83
N THR A 325 14.33 12.44 -16.70
CA THR A 325 14.95 11.77 -15.54
C THR A 325 14.51 12.40 -14.22
N ASN A 326 14.03 11.55 -13.29
CA ASN A 326 13.59 11.97 -11.96
C ASN A 326 14.76 12.44 -11.10
N VAL A 327 14.50 13.48 -10.29
CA VAL A 327 15.46 13.99 -9.30
C VAL A 327 14.80 13.98 -7.93
N GLU A 328 15.40 13.29 -6.95
CA GLU A 328 14.96 13.29 -5.55
C GLU A 328 16.03 14.00 -4.70
N VAL A 329 15.65 15.08 -4.03
CA VAL A 329 16.53 15.83 -3.12
C VAL A 329 16.24 15.44 -1.69
N ILE A 330 17.28 14.95 -1.02
CA ILE A 330 17.22 14.35 0.29
C ILE A 330 18.08 15.18 1.24
N ASN A 331 17.53 15.49 2.40
CA ASN A 331 18.30 16.09 3.49
C ASN A 331 18.90 15.02 4.38
N ASP A 332 20.10 15.27 4.89
CA ASP A 332 20.77 14.47 5.92
C ASP A 332 19.84 14.22 7.12
N GLY A 333 19.56 12.95 7.39
CA GLY A 333 18.62 12.47 8.40
C GLY A 333 17.18 12.29 7.93
N ALA A 334 16.84 12.70 6.71
CA ALA A 334 15.54 12.51 6.06
C ALA A 334 15.60 11.49 4.90
N GLU A 335 16.58 10.59 4.92
CA GLU A 335 16.80 9.65 3.82
C GLU A 335 15.67 8.63 3.66
N SER A 336 15.20 8.47 2.42
CA SER A 336 14.23 7.44 2.05
C SER A 336 14.86 6.05 2.10
N ALA A 337 14.05 5.01 2.34
CA ALA A 337 14.53 3.62 2.30
C ALA A 337 15.20 3.29 0.94
N MET A 338 14.66 3.87 -0.15
CA MET A 338 15.19 3.76 -1.50
C MET A 338 16.58 4.35 -1.68
N PHE A 339 16.91 5.42 -0.95
CA PHE A 339 18.26 5.97 -0.94
C PHE A 339 19.19 5.14 -0.06
N LYS A 340 18.74 4.79 1.15
CA LYS A 340 19.53 3.99 2.12
C LYS A 340 19.95 2.64 1.53
N GLN A 341 19.08 2.01 0.72
CA GLN A 341 19.38 0.73 0.10
C GLN A 341 20.49 0.78 -0.98
N LEU A 342 20.95 1.96 -1.39
CA LEU A 342 22.00 2.11 -2.41
C LEU A 342 23.40 2.00 -1.80
N PHE A 343 23.51 2.08 -0.48
CA PHE A 343 24.72 1.90 0.30
C PHE A 343 24.82 0.45 0.75
N GLN A 344 26.03 -0.08 0.97
CA GLN A 344 26.29 -1.44 1.42
C GLN A 344 25.89 -1.64 2.88
N ARG A 345 25.92 -0.56 3.66
CA ARG A 345 25.54 -0.50 5.06
C ARG A 345 25.07 0.89 5.40
N TRP A 346 23.89 0.97 6.01
CA TRP A 346 23.31 2.20 6.55
C TRP A 346 23.01 1.96 8.02
N THR A 347 23.47 2.86 8.88
CA THR A 347 23.23 2.81 10.33
C THR A 347 22.64 4.15 10.76
N GLU A 348 21.47 4.12 11.39
CA GLU A 348 20.94 5.29 12.09
C GLU A 348 21.64 5.48 13.44
N LYS A 349 21.72 6.73 13.90
CA LYS A 349 22.45 7.14 15.11
C LYS A 349 21.97 6.44 16.40
N ASP A 350 20.80 5.82 16.36
CA ASP A 350 20.16 5.09 17.46
C ASP A 350 19.87 3.60 17.14
N GLU A 351 20.30 3.09 15.97
CA GLU A 351 20.11 1.68 15.60
C GLU A 351 21.14 0.77 16.28
N THR A 352 20.66 -0.19 17.06
CA THR A 352 21.50 -1.29 17.57
C THR A 352 21.64 -2.37 16.50
N GLN A 353 22.87 -2.69 16.13
CA GLN A 353 23.15 -3.75 15.17
C GLN A 353 23.00 -5.13 15.79
N GLY A 354 21.81 -5.70 15.68
CA GLY A 354 21.54 -7.11 15.90
C GLY A 354 21.77 -7.61 17.33
N LEU A 355 21.29 -8.82 17.59
CA LEU A 355 21.60 -9.53 18.83
C LEU A 355 23.12 -9.76 18.93
N GLY A 356 23.77 -9.07 19.86
CA GLY A 356 25.12 -9.42 20.31
C GLY A 356 26.26 -8.43 20.02
N LYS A 357 26.00 -7.19 19.56
CA LYS A 357 27.03 -6.14 19.56
C LYS A 357 26.56 -4.90 20.33
N VAL A 358 27.10 -4.77 21.53
CA VAL A 358 26.94 -3.65 22.45
C VAL A 358 27.46 -2.38 21.77
N TYR A 359 26.69 -1.30 21.75
CA TYR A 359 27.09 0.08 22.09
C TYR A 359 25.95 1.08 21.78
N THR A 360 25.14 1.44 22.79
CA THR A 360 24.64 2.81 22.95
C THR A 360 24.31 3.10 24.42
N THR A 361 24.84 4.19 24.96
CA THR A 361 24.57 4.69 26.31
C THR A 361 23.25 5.49 26.34
N GLY A 362 22.16 4.85 26.77
CA GLY A 362 20.85 5.48 26.99
C GLY A 362 20.28 5.20 28.40
N LYS A 363 19.56 6.16 28.97
CA LYS A 363 19.03 6.16 30.36
C LYS A 363 18.03 5.03 30.62
N ILE A 364 18.19 4.41 31.79
CA ILE A 364 17.39 3.30 32.31
C ILE A 364 16.03 3.82 32.83
N ALA A 365 14.95 3.54 32.11
CA ALA A 365 13.58 3.67 32.63
C ALA A 365 12.97 2.28 32.86
N LYS A 366 12.29 2.07 34.00
CA LYS A 366 11.59 0.81 34.30
C LYS A 366 10.48 0.63 33.25
N VAL A 367 10.62 -0.36 32.35
CA VAL A 367 9.58 -0.68 31.38
C VAL A 367 8.51 -1.49 32.11
N GLU A 368 7.30 -0.94 32.13
CA GLU A 368 6.12 -1.69 32.53
C GLU A 368 5.80 -2.65 31.38
N GLN A 369 6.08 -3.94 31.56
CA GLN A 369 5.72 -4.94 30.56
C GLN A 369 4.21 -5.11 30.59
N VAL A 370 3.54 -4.51 29.60
CA VAL A 370 2.10 -4.68 29.41
C VAL A 370 1.87 -6.10 28.93
N LYS A 371 1.11 -6.89 29.71
CA LYS A 371 0.72 -8.25 29.30
C LYS A 371 -0.11 -8.19 28.02
N PHE A 372 0.29 -8.97 27.03
CA PHE A 372 -0.40 -9.08 25.75
C PHE A 372 -1.75 -9.78 25.93
N ASP A 373 -2.81 -9.16 25.42
CA ASP A 373 -4.18 -9.67 25.49
C ASP A 373 -4.60 -10.26 24.13
N THR A 374 -4.57 -11.59 24.04
CA THR A 374 -4.93 -12.34 22.83
C THR A 374 -6.39 -12.16 22.42
N THR A 375 -7.27 -11.74 23.34
CA THR A 375 -8.71 -11.58 23.05
C THR A 375 -9.00 -10.42 22.08
N GLN A 376 -8.06 -9.50 21.92
CA GLN A 376 -8.20 -8.33 21.04
C GLN A 376 -7.66 -8.56 19.63
N LEU A 377 -7.02 -9.70 19.35
CA LEU A 377 -6.33 -9.92 18.06
C LEU A 377 -7.27 -9.84 16.85
N HIS A 378 -8.46 -10.42 16.96
CA HIS A 378 -9.46 -10.34 15.89
C HIS A 378 -10.09 -8.95 15.75
N ALA A 379 -10.13 -8.17 16.83
CA ALA A 379 -10.67 -6.81 16.83
C ALA A 379 -9.65 -5.78 16.34
N ARG A 380 -8.35 -6.11 16.40
CA ARG A 380 -7.22 -5.24 16.04
C ARG A 380 -6.15 -6.00 15.26
N PRO A 381 -6.40 -6.31 13.97
CA PRO A 381 -5.46 -7.05 13.12
C PRO A 381 -4.07 -6.40 13.06
N GLU A 382 -3.98 -5.06 13.17
CA GLU A 382 -2.71 -4.34 13.21
C GLU A 382 -1.81 -4.78 14.39
N LEU A 383 -2.42 -5.08 15.55
CA LEU A 383 -1.67 -5.62 16.69
C LEU A 383 -1.20 -7.04 16.43
N ALA A 384 -1.99 -7.86 15.72
CA ALA A 384 -1.60 -9.22 15.35
C ALA A 384 -0.37 -9.22 14.44
N ALA A 385 -0.32 -8.27 13.49
CA ALA A 385 0.81 -8.05 12.60
C ALA A 385 2.07 -7.54 13.32
N GLU A 386 1.92 -6.54 14.20
CA GLU A 386 3.02 -6.01 15.02
C GLU A 386 3.59 -7.05 15.99
N GLN A 387 2.73 -7.88 16.58
CA GLN A 387 3.11 -8.91 17.56
C GLN A 387 3.44 -10.27 16.92
N ARG A 388 3.30 -10.41 15.60
CA ARG A 388 3.59 -11.65 14.85
C ARG A 388 2.75 -12.85 15.31
N MET A 389 1.51 -12.58 15.71
CA MET A 389 0.58 -13.59 16.22
C MET A 389 -0.52 -13.84 15.19
N VAL A 390 -0.75 -15.11 14.85
CA VAL A 390 -1.81 -15.50 13.90
C VAL A 390 -3.15 -15.65 14.62
N ASP A 391 -3.13 -16.19 15.83
CA ASP A 391 -4.26 -16.34 16.75
C ASP A 391 -3.73 -16.37 18.20
N ASP A 392 -4.48 -16.99 19.12
CA ASP A 392 -4.12 -17.18 20.53
C ASP A 392 -3.27 -18.44 20.82
N ALA A 393 -2.79 -19.14 19.78
CA ALA A 393 -2.03 -20.39 19.84
C ALA A 393 -2.77 -21.56 20.53
N SER A 394 -4.11 -21.55 20.54
CA SER A 394 -4.94 -22.59 21.17
C SER A 394 -5.29 -23.77 20.26
N GLY A 395 -4.96 -23.70 18.97
CA GLY A 395 -5.26 -24.69 17.95
C GLY A 395 -4.54 -26.05 18.12
N GLU A 396 -4.86 -26.97 17.22
CA GLU A 396 -4.34 -28.34 17.24
C GLU A 396 -3.00 -28.44 16.49
N ILE A 397 -2.06 -29.22 17.03
CA ILE A 397 -0.76 -29.46 16.41
C ILE A 397 -0.53 -30.94 16.06
N GLU A 398 0.01 -31.18 14.88
CA GLU A 398 0.55 -32.48 14.46
C GLU A 398 2.02 -32.29 14.03
N VAL A 399 2.91 -33.17 14.50
CA VAL A 399 4.36 -33.03 14.26
C VAL A 399 4.91 -34.29 13.59
N TRP A 400 5.64 -34.09 12.50
CA TRP A 400 6.41 -35.13 11.82
C TRP A 400 7.89 -34.75 11.76
N ARG A 401 8.75 -35.76 11.79
CA ARG A 401 10.17 -35.66 11.49
C ARG A 401 10.42 -36.22 10.11
N ILE A 402 11.36 -35.65 9.37
CA ILE A 402 11.85 -36.22 8.12
C ILE A 402 12.89 -37.30 8.42
N GLU A 403 12.62 -38.51 7.97
CA GLU A 403 13.51 -39.68 8.10
C GLU A 403 13.42 -40.49 6.80
N ASP A 404 14.57 -40.86 6.23
CA ASP A 404 14.67 -41.53 4.93
C ASP A 404 13.86 -40.82 3.82
N LEU A 405 13.90 -39.48 3.84
CA LEU A 405 13.20 -38.57 2.93
C LEU A 405 11.66 -38.61 3.02
N GLN A 406 11.09 -39.22 4.08
CA GLN A 406 9.65 -39.33 4.32
C GLN A 406 9.23 -38.75 5.67
N MET A 407 7.95 -38.39 5.79
CA MET A 407 7.35 -37.95 7.05
C MET A 407 7.10 -39.10 8.00
N GLN A 408 7.71 -39.04 9.19
CA GLN A 408 7.46 -39.97 10.29
C GLN A 408 6.81 -39.23 11.48
N PRO A 409 5.68 -39.70 12.03
CA PRO A 409 5.01 -39.01 13.12
C PRO A 409 5.87 -39.00 14.39
N VAL A 410 5.93 -37.84 15.05
CA VAL A 410 6.61 -37.68 16.33
C VAL A 410 5.66 -38.07 17.46
N ASN A 411 6.20 -38.59 18.56
CA ASN A 411 5.39 -38.91 19.74
C ASN A 411 4.79 -37.61 20.34
N PRO A 412 3.47 -37.51 20.56
CA PRO A 412 2.84 -36.33 21.16
C PRO A 412 3.43 -35.91 22.51
N LYS A 413 4.01 -36.85 23.28
CA LYS A 413 4.67 -36.56 24.57
C LYS A 413 5.96 -35.75 24.42
N THR A 414 6.56 -35.75 23.24
CA THR A 414 7.80 -35.04 22.93
C THR A 414 7.56 -33.84 21.99
N TYR A 415 6.31 -33.44 21.77
CA TYR A 415 6.02 -32.19 21.05
C TYR A 415 6.67 -31.01 21.77
N GLY A 416 7.28 -30.13 21.00
CA GLY A 416 8.12 -29.04 21.51
C GLY A 416 9.61 -29.39 21.62
N GLN A 417 10.03 -30.65 21.42
CA GLN A 417 11.44 -31.05 21.46
C GLN A 417 12.02 -31.21 20.05
N PHE A 418 12.92 -30.32 19.66
CA PHE A 418 13.53 -30.27 18.33
C PHE A 418 15.03 -30.51 18.40
N TYR A 419 15.57 -31.29 17.48
CA TYR A 419 16.99 -31.66 17.44
C TYR A 419 17.65 -31.02 16.22
N GLY A 420 18.79 -30.34 16.44
CA GLY A 420 19.52 -29.62 15.39
C GLY A 420 20.00 -30.48 14.22
N GLY A 421 20.04 -31.81 14.34
CA GLY A 421 20.38 -32.74 13.26
C GLY A 421 19.19 -33.22 12.41
N ASP A 422 17.96 -32.81 12.71
CA ASP A 422 16.75 -33.25 12.01
C ASP A 422 15.98 -32.08 11.38
N CYS A 423 15.07 -32.39 10.45
CA CYS A 423 14.04 -31.48 9.94
C CYS A 423 12.66 -31.95 10.39
N TYR A 424 11.76 -31.00 10.68
CA TYR A 424 10.41 -31.28 11.18
C TYR A 424 9.36 -30.51 10.38
N LEU A 425 8.20 -31.15 10.21
CA LEU A 425 6.97 -30.51 9.76
C LEU A 425 6.01 -30.41 10.93
N VAL A 426 5.50 -29.21 11.20
CA VAL A 426 4.46 -28.97 12.20
C VAL A 426 3.24 -28.41 11.49
N LEU A 427 2.15 -29.17 11.46
CA LEU A 427 0.85 -28.67 11.03
C LEU A 427 0.13 -28.08 12.24
N TYR A 428 -0.26 -26.83 12.14
CA TYR A 428 -1.11 -26.15 13.10
C TYR A 428 -2.48 -25.87 12.48
N THR A 429 -3.54 -26.33 13.14
CA THR A 429 -4.93 -26.13 12.71
C THR A 429 -5.66 -25.24 13.70
N TYR A 430 -6.19 -24.13 13.22
CA TYR A 430 -6.92 -23.17 14.03
C TYR A 430 -8.24 -22.76 13.39
N LEU A 431 -9.18 -22.25 14.20
CA LEU A 431 -10.49 -21.84 13.73
C LEU A 431 -10.54 -20.32 13.58
N ARG A 432 -10.98 -19.87 12.41
CA ARG A 432 -11.30 -18.46 12.15
C ARG A 432 -12.72 -18.38 11.61
N SER A 433 -13.60 -17.66 12.32
CA SER A 433 -15.02 -17.55 11.96
C SER A 433 -15.70 -18.90 11.74
N GLY A 434 -15.32 -19.91 12.54
CA GLY A 434 -15.85 -21.28 12.45
C GLY A 434 -15.31 -22.13 11.29
N ARG A 435 -14.37 -21.62 10.49
CA ARG A 435 -13.69 -22.39 9.43
C ARG A 435 -12.27 -22.77 9.84
N PRO A 436 -11.84 -24.03 9.58
CA PRO A 436 -10.46 -24.44 9.82
C PRO A 436 -9.50 -23.74 8.86
N HIS A 437 -8.38 -23.28 9.40
CA HIS A 437 -7.24 -22.72 8.67
C HIS A 437 -5.98 -23.45 9.12
N TYR A 438 -4.99 -23.51 8.24
CA TYR A 438 -3.82 -24.38 8.40
C TYR A 438 -2.52 -23.60 8.25
N ILE A 439 -1.53 -23.90 9.08
CA ILE A 439 -0.16 -23.42 8.95
C ILE A 439 0.77 -24.62 8.98
N ILE A 440 1.71 -24.71 8.03
CA ILE A 440 2.73 -25.74 7.98
C ILE A 440 4.08 -25.07 8.27
N TYR A 441 4.65 -25.35 9.44
CA TYR A 441 6.01 -24.94 9.77
C TYR A 441 7.01 -26.01 9.33
N MET A 442 7.99 -25.59 8.54
CA MET A 442 9.15 -26.39 8.13
C MET A 442 10.34 -25.98 9.01
N TRP A 443 10.52 -26.66 10.14
CA TRP A 443 11.64 -26.39 11.04
C TRP A 443 12.89 -27.12 10.57
N GLN A 444 13.97 -26.36 10.35
CA GLN A 444 15.23 -26.83 9.78
C GLN A 444 16.34 -26.75 10.82
N GLY A 445 16.84 -27.91 11.25
CA GLY A 445 17.99 -27.99 12.14
C GLY A 445 19.28 -27.51 11.48
N ARG A 446 20.16 -26.88 12.26
CA ARG A 446 21.45 -26.34 11.77
C ARG A 446 22.37 -27.40 11.16
N HIS A 447 22.31 -28.63 11.67
CA HIS A 447 23.13 -29.77 11.25
C HIS A 447 22.35 -30.78 10.42
N ALA A 448 21.13 -30.45 10.00
CA ALA A 448 20.34 -31.29 9.11
C ALA A 448 21.00 -31.35 7.72
N SER A 449 20.87 -32.50 7.07
CA SER A 449 21.44 -32.73 5.75
C SER A 449 20.65 -32.00 4.65
N VAL A 450 21.31 -31.68 3.52
CA VAL A 450 20.68 -30.92 2.41
C VAL A 450 19.54 -31.71 1.77
N ASP A 451 19.68 -33.03 1.69
CA ASP A 451 18.66 -33.95 1.22
C ASP A 451 17.44 -33.97 2.15
N GLU A 452 17.63 -33.97 3.47
CA GLU A 452 16.51 -33.87 4.43
C GLU A 452 15.82 -32.51 4.40
N ILE A 453 16.58 -31.42 4.25
CA ILE A 453 16.02 -30.07 4.07
C ILE A 453 15.17 -30.02 2.80
N THR A 454 15.65 -30.63 1.72
CA THR A 454 14.92 -30.69 0.44
C THR A 454 13.67 -31.55 0.56
N ALA A 455 13.79 -32.73 1.19
CA ALA A 455 12.65 -33.61 1.44
C ALA A 455 11.61 -32.95 2.35
N CYS A 456 12.01 -32.17 3.35
CA CYS A 456 11.11 -31.40 4.21
C CYS A 456 10.23 -30.44 3.38
N ALA A 457 10.84 -29.69 2.46
CA ALA A 457 10.09 -28.78 1.58
C ALA A 457 9.15 -29.52 0.63
N LEU A 458 9.58 -30.64 0.04
CA LEU A 458 8.72 -31.46 -0.84
C LEU A 458 7.52 -32.05 -0.10
N ASN A 459 7.75 -32.62 1.09
CA ASN A 459 6.69 -33.17 1.92
C ASN A 459 5.72 -32.07 2.42
N ALA A 460 6.20 -30.84 2.67
CA ALA A 460 5.33 -29.72 3.00
C ALA A 460 4.34 -29.39 1.87
N ILE A 461 4.80 -29.43 0.60
CA ILE A 461 3.94 -29.22 -0.58
C ILE A 461 2.90 -30.34 -0.70
N GLU A 462 3.29 -31.59 -0.46
CA GLU A 462 2.36 -32.72 -0.48
C GLU A 462 1.32 -32.64 0.65
N LEU A 463 1.75 -32.20 1.84
CA LEU A 463 0.86 -31.97 2.97
C LEU A 463 -0.14 -30.85 2.68
N ASP A 464 0.33 -29.71 2.16
CA ASP A 464 -0.52 -28.58 1.78
C ASP A 464 -1.62 -28.97 0.76
N LYS A 465 -1.27 -29.77 -0.25
CA LYS A 465 -2.24 -30.34 -1.21
C LYS A 465 -3.34 -31.16 -0.53
N LYS A 466 -3.00 -31.92 0.53
CA LYS A 466 -3.97 -32.70 1.30
C LYS A 466 -4.99 -31.82 2.01
N TYR A 467 -4.62 -30.59 2.35
CA TYR A 467 -5.47 -29.59 3.00
C TYR A 467 -5.97 -28.52 2.01
N GLY A 468 -6.14 -28.90 0.74
CA GLY A 468 -6.82 -28.07 -0.25
C GLY A 468 -5.95 -26.97 -0.88
N ASP A 469 -4.63 -27.02 -0.72
CA ASP A 469 -3.72 -25.96 -1.14
C ASP A 469 -4.03 -24.61 -0.47
N GLU A 470 -4.51 -24.61 0.78
CA GLU A 470 -4.86 -23.41 1.55
C GLU A 470 -3.89 -23.13 2.72
N ALA A 471 -2.90 -24.00 2.97
CA ALA A 471 -2.05 -23.86 4.13
C ALA A 471 -0.97 -22.78 3.94
N VAL A 472 -0.81 -21.92 4.96
CA VAL A 472 0.31 -20.98 5.04
C VAL A 472 1.59 -21.78 5.31
N GLN A 473 2.62 -21.65 4.49
CA GLN A 473 3.87 -22.39 4.67
C GLN A 473 4.94 -21.49 5.27
N VAL A 474 5.52 -21.88 6.41
CA VAL A 474 6.50 -21.07 7.13
C VAL A 474 7.83 -21.81 7.18
N ARG A 475 8.88 -21.23 6.58
CA ARG A 475 10.23 -21.76 6.71
C ARG A 475 10.88 -21.26 7.99
N VAL A 476 11.16 -22.16 8.92
CA VAL A 476 11.76 -21.85 10.23
C VAL A 476 13.18 -22.40 10.30
N THR A 477 14.15 -21.52 10.52
CA THR A 477 15.55 -21.94 10.73
C THR A 477 15.83 -22.00 12.24
N MET A 478 16.55 -23.03 12.70
CA MET A 478 16.96 -23.16 14.09
C MET A 478 17.59 -21.87 14.65
N GLY A 479 16.99 -21.34 15.73
CA GLY A 479 17.36 -20.09 16.39
C GLY A 479 16.59 -18.86 15.92
N LYS A 480 15.81 -18.98 14.84
CA LYS A 480 14.97 -17.92 14.23
C LYS A 480 13.50 -18.31 14.22
N GLU A 481 13.05 -18.97 15.28
CA GLU A 481 11.65 -19.34 15.46
C GLU A 481 10.75 -18.11 15.58
N PRO A 482 9.70 -17.97 14.73
CA PRO A 482 8.71 -16.90 14.84
C PRO A 482 7.94 -16.94 16.16
N THR A 483 7.44 -15.80 16.61
CA THR A 483 6.74 -15.64 17.90
C THR A 483 5.57 -16.60 18.06
N HIS A 484 4.72 -16.72 17.03
CA HIS A 484 3.63 -17.69 17.05
C HIS A 484 4.10 -19.16 17.14
N PHE A 485 5.24 -19.52 16.54
CA PHE A 485 5.80 -20.87 16.67
C PHE A 485 6.26 -21.18 18.10
N LEU A 486 6.72 -20.18 18.86
CA LEU A 486 7.02 -20.35 20.29
C LEU A 486 5.73 -20.64 21.06
N ALA A 487 4.68 -19.85 20.77
CA ALA A 487 3.43 -19.85 21.51
C ALA A 487 2.66 -21.18 21.43
N ILE A 488 2.65 -21.84 20.27
CA ILE A 488 1.93 -23.12 20.08
C ILE A 488 2.45 -24.25 20.99
N PHE A 489 3.66 -24.13 21.54
CA PHE A 489 4.23 -25.11 22.48
C PHE A 489 4.06 -24.73 23.95
N LYS A 490 3.43 -23.59 24.28
CA LYS A 490 3.07 -23.19 25.65
C LYS A 490 4.25 -23.30 26.63
N GLY A 491 5.39 -22.75 26.22
CA GLY A 491 6.65 -22.69 26.96
C GLY A 491 7.44 -24.00 27.01
N LYS A 492 7.03 -25.02 26.25
CA LYS A 492 7.67 -26.34 26.19
C LYS A 492 8.62 -26.51 24.99
N LEU A 493 8.98 -25.41 24.32
CA LEU A 493 9.90 -25.45 23.19
C LEU A 493 11.35 -25.62 23.68
N ILE A 494 11.94 -26.77 23.38
CA ILE A 494 13.31 -27.16 23.71
C ILE A 494 14.03 -27.51 22.42
N ILE A 495 15.15 -26.83 22.18
CA ILE A 495 15.98 -27.01 20.98
C ILE A 495 17.33 -27.59 21.42
N TYR A 496 17.62 -28.80 21.00
CA TYR A 496 18.92 -29.45 21.19
C TYR A 496 19.87 -29.02 20.07
N GLU A 497 21.14 -28.74 20.41
CA GLU A 497 22.11 -28.17 19.45
C GLU A 497 22.44 -29.19 18.37
N GLY A 498 22.42 -30.50 18.69
CA GLY A 498 22.64 -31.57 17.73
C GLY A 498 21.79 -32.80 18.03
N GLY A 499 22.29 -33.97 17.62
CA GLY A 499 21.61 -35.24 17.82
C GLY A 499 20.42 -35.44 16.89
N THR A 500 19.67 -36.51 17.14
CA THR A 500 18.46 -36.87 16.40
C THR A 500 17.45 -37.51 17.35
N SER A 501 16.16 -37.31 17.09
CA SER A 501 15.08 -38.00 17.81
C SER A 501 14.77 -39.40 17.23
N ARG A 502 15.55 -39.89 16.26
CA ARG A 502 15.35 -41.20 15.59
C ARG A 502 15.49 -42.37 16.56
N ALA A 503 14.61 -43.35 16.43
CA ALA A 503 14.59 -44.53 17.29
C ALA A 503 15.84 -45.43 17.12
N GLN A 504 16.52 -45.36 15.96
CA GLN A 504 17.54 -46.33 15.55
C GLN A 504 19.00 -45.85 15.70
N LYS A 505 19.24 -44.57 16.00
CA LYS A 505 20.58 -44.00 16.21
C LYS A 505 20.66 -43.30 17.57
N SER A 506 20.82 -44.07 18.66
CA SER A 506 21.18 -43.47 19.94
C SER A 506 22.67 -43.14 19.94
N THR A 507 23.05 -41.97 19.47
CA THR A 507 24.29 -41.35 19.99
C THR A 507 24.13 -41.27 21.51
N PRO A 508 25.11 -41.72 22.32
CA PRO A 508 25.00 -41.62 23.76
C PRO A 508 24.69 -40.16 24.13
N GLU A 509 23.67 -39.94 24.95
CA GLU A 509 23.36 -38.59 25.41
C GLU A 509 24.61 -38.00 26.10
N PRO A 510 24.96 -36.72 25.82
CA PRO A 510 26.06 -36.08 26.51
C PRO A 510 25.84 -36.14 28.02
N ALA A 511 26.87 -36.55 28.76
CA ALA A 511 26.81 -36.65 30.22
C ALA A 511 26.52 -35.29 30.90
N ILE A 512 26.84 -34.20 30.20
CA ILE A 512 26.62 -32.83 30.63
C ILE A 512 25.99 -32.04 29.48
N ARG A 513 24.86 -31.39 29.73
CA ARG A 513 24.21 -30.47 28.78
C ARG A 513 23.86 -29.16 29.47
N LEU A 514 24.03 -28.05 28.78
CA LEU A 514 23.70 -26.71 29.24
C LEU A 514 22.62 -26.12 28.35
N PHE A 515 21.52 -25.67 28.93
CA PHE A 515 20.43 -24.99 28.21
C PHE A 515 20.33 -23.55 28.68
N GLN A 516 20.22 -22.62 27.73
CA GLN A 516 19.83 -21.24 27.98
C GLN A 516 18.31 -21.13 27.86
N VAL A 517 17.65 -20.67 28.92
CA VAL A 517 16.20 -20.43 28.95
C VAL A 517 15.97 -18.93 28.79
N ARG A 518 15.15 -18.56 27.80
CA ARG A 518 14.70 -17.19 27.58
C ARG A 518 13.19 -17.16 27.43
N GLY A 519 12.57 -16.11 27.98
CA GLY A 519 11.13 -15.87 27.92
C GLY A 519 10.50 -15.73 29.30
N THR A 520 9.41 -14.98 29.34
CA THR A 520 8.73 -14.53 30.57
C THR A 520 7.36 -15.18 30.75
N ASP A 521 6.84 -15.87 29.73
CA ASP A 521 5.54 -16.51 29.80
C ASP A 521 5.49 -17.75 28.89
N GLU A 522 4.37 -18.47 28.94
CA GLU A 522 4.16 -19.66 28.12
C GLU A 522 4.16 -19.37 26.61
N MET A 523 3.95 -18.12 26.18
CA MET A 523 3.83 -17.77 24.77
C MET A 523 5.19 -17.48 24.12
N ASN A 524 6.19 -17.05 24.90
CA ASN A 524 7.50 -16.65 24.38
C ASN A 524 8.69 -17.46 24.92
N THR A 525 8.46 -18.41 25.84
CA THR A 525 9.54 -19.19 26.45
C THR A 525 10.12 -20.24 25.50
N LYS A 526 11.45 -20.23 25.38
CA LYS A 526 12.22 -21.30 24.73
C LYS A 526 13.50 -21.63 25.48
N ALA A 527 13.90 -22.89 25.40
CA ALA A 527 15.18 -23.38 25.89
C ALA A 527 16.05 -23.84 24.72
N THR A 528 17.29 -23.35 24.65
CA THR A 528 18.24 -23.72 23.59
C THR A 528 19.49 -24.30 24.22
N GLU A 529 19.87 -25.50 23.79
CA GLU A 529 21.12 -26.11 24.20
C GLU A 529 22.31 -25.28 23.66
N VAL A 530 23.25 -25.02 24.54
CA VAL A 530 24.48 -24.28 24.26
C VAL A 530 25.68 -25.12 24.70
N PRO A 531 26.89 -24.84 24.19
CA PRO A 531 28.08 -25.56 24.62
C PRO A 531 28.23 -25.50 26.15
N ALA A 532 28.42 -26.65 26.80
CA ALA A 532 28.57 -26.79 28.25
C ALA A 532 29.93 -26.26 28.74
N ARG A 533 30.11 -24.94 28.68
CA ARG A 533 31.31 -24.21 29.12
C ARG A 533 30.91 -22.93 29.82
N ALA A 534 31.73 -22.47 30.77
CA ALA A 534 31.46 -21.26 31.54
C ALA A 534 31.22 -20.02 30.67
N SER A 535 31.94 -19.89 29.55
CA SER A 535 31.80 -18.75 28.62
C SER A 535 30.45 -18.68 27.90
N SER A 536 29.62 -19.73 27.95
CA SER A 536 28.27 -19.73 27.37
C SER A 536 27.22 -19.07 28.29
N LEU A 537 27.55 -18.84 29.57
CA LEU A 537 26.65 -18.20 30.53
C LEU A 537 26.43 -16.73 30.18
N ASN A 538 25.29 -16.19 30.64
CA ASN A 538 24.94 -14.79 30.51
C ASN A 538 24.19 -14.33 31.76
N SER A 539 24.67 -13.31 32.46
CA SER A 539 24.05 -12.78 33.69
C SER A 539 22.60 -12.31 33.49
N ASN A 540 22.15 -12.09 32.25
CA ASN A 540 20.79 -11.62 31.98
C ASN A 540 19.76 -12.76 31.86
N ASP A 541 20.18 -14.02 31.75
CA ASP A 541 19.29 -15.16 31.47
C ASP A 541 19.35 -16.22 32.59
N VAL A 542 18.50 -17.24 32.47
CA VAL A 542 18.51 -18.44 33.33
C VAL A 542 19.07 -19.62 32.55
N PHE A 543 19.91 -20.43 33.19
CA PHE A 543 20.54 -21.60 32.57
C PHE A 543 20.23 -22.89 33.33
N LEU A 544 20.05 -23.98 32.59
CA LEU A 544 19.89 -25.32 33.13
C LEU A 544 21.12 -26.16 32.79
N LEU A 545 21.91 -26.53 33.79
CA LEU A 545 23.05 -27.43 33.63
C LEU A 545 22.65 -28.82 34.13
N THR A 546 22.39 -29.72 33.19
CA THR A 546 22.10 -31.13 33.47
C THR A 546 23.41 -31.92 33.56
N THR A 547 23.58 -32.67 34.65
CA THR A 547 24.70 -33.60 34.86
C THR A 547 24.17 -35.00 35.14
N SER A 548 25.07 -35.98 35.30
CA SER A 548 24.69 -37.35 35.66
C SER A 548 24.02 -37.48 37.03
N GLN A 549 24.23 -36.51 37.94
CA GLN A 549 23.72 -36.55 39.32
C GLN A 549 22.58 -35.56 39.57
N VAL A 550 22.74 -34.31 39.12
CA VAL A 550 21.87 -33.18 39.49
C VAL A 550 21.62 -32.26 38.29
N CYS A 551 20.50 -31.56 38.30
CA CYS A 551 20.20 -30.46 37.39
C CYS A 551 20.37 -29.12 38.13
N TYR A 552 21.33 -28.30 37.75
CA TYR A 552 21.48 -26.96 38.32
C TYR A 552 20.63 -25.95 37.53
N LEU A 553 19.87 -25.13 38.25
CA LEU A 553 19.15 -23.98 37.70
C LEU A 553 19.91 -22.72 38.11
N TRP A 554 20.78 -22.24 37.21
CA TRP A 554 21.61 -21.06 37.42
C TRP A 554 20.84 -19.79 37.06
N CYS A 555 20.63 -18.93 38.05
CA CYS A 555 19.94 -17.65 37.88
C CYS A 555 20.97 -16.52 37.76
N GLY A 556 21.08 -15.92 36.57
CA GLY A 556 21.85 -14.70 36.39
C GLY A 556 21.29 -13.54 37.21
N LYS A 557 22.13 -12.57 37.61
CA LYS A 557 21.72 -11.39 38.39
C LYS A 557 20.70 -10.49 37.68
N GLY A 558 20.68 -10.52 36.35
CA GLY A 558 19.79 -9.74 35.50
C GLY A 558 18.51 -10.47 35.08
N CYS A 559 18.33 -11.75 35.42
CA CYS A 559 17.14 -12.49 35.05
C CYS A 559 15.89 -12.00 35.82
N SER A 560 14.74 -12.09 35.18
CA SER A 560 13.44 -11.76 35.77
C SER A 560 12.91 -12.88 36.70
N GLY A 561 11.90 -12.55 37.50
CA GLY A 561 11.18 -13.56 38.30
C GLY A 561 10.47 -14.58 37.41
N ASP A 562 9.89 -14.11 36.31
CA ASP A 562 9.08 -14.93 35.40
C ASP A 562 9.96 -15.90 34.60
N GLU A 563 11.14 -15.47 34.12
CA GLU A 563 12.13 -16.35 33.48
C GLU A 563 12.56 -17.50 34.40
N ARG A 564 12.68 -17.26 35.71
CA ARG A 564 13.02 -18.32 36.67
C ARG A 564 11.90 -19.33 36.83
N GLU A 565 10.65 -18.89 36.80
CA GLU A 565 9.51 -19.79 36.88
C GLU A 565 9.40 -20.66 35.62
N MET A 566 9.61 -20.04 34.46
CA MET A 566 9.66 -20.75 33.18
C MET A 566 10.81 -21.75 33.11
N ALA A 567 11.98 -21.40 33.61
CA ALA A 567 13.11 -22.32 33.69
C ALA A 567 12.83 -23.54 34.57
N LYS A 568 12.03 -23.44 35.64
CA LYS A 568 11.62 -24.61 36.44
C LYS A 568 10.75 -25.56 35.64
N MET A 569 9.79 -25.03 34.89
CA MET A 569 8.91 -25.81 34.02
C MET A 569 9.72 -26.55 32.94
N VAL A 570 10.67 -25.86 32.30
CA VAL A 570 11.60 -26.50 31.34
C VAL A 570 12.46 -27.55 32.04
N ALA A 571 12.96 -27.28 33.25
CA ALA A 571 13.80 -28.20 34.01
C ALA A 571 13.12 -29.56 34.26
N ASP A 572 11.81 -29.58 34.48
CA ASP A 572 11.03 -30.82 34.65
C ASP A 572 10.95 -31.66 33.38
N ILE A 573 11.06 -31.03 32.20
CA ILE A 573 11.04 -31.71 30.91
C ILE A 573 12.43 -32.26 30.58
N VAL A 574 13.49 -31.45 30.76
CA VAL A 574 14.87 -31.84 30.38
C VAL A 574 15.53 -32.77 31.39
N SER A 575 15.09 -32.80 32.65
CA SER A 575 15.71 -33.62 33.68
C SER A 575 14.75 -34.12 34.76
N LYS A 576 14.82 -35.43 35.01
CA LYS A 576 14.15 -36.10 36.14
C LYS A 576 14.99 -36.10 37.42
N ARG A 577 16.20 -35.53 37.39
CA ARG A 577 17.10 -35.45 38.55
C ARG A 577 16.62 -34.41 39.54
N ASP A 578 17.23 -34.42 40.73
CA ASP A 578 17.06 -33.35 41.71
C ASP A 578 17.53 -32.02 41.12
N LYS A 579 16.80 -30.95 41.45
CA LYS A 579 16.96 -29.62 40.86
C LYS A 579 17.50 -28.66 41.90
N HIS A 580 18.70 -28.13 41.68
CA HIS A 580 19.36 -27.20 42.60
C HIS A 580 19.40 -25.80 42.01
N THR A 581 18.66 -24.88 42.61
CA THR A 581 18.72 -23.47 42.23
C THR A 581 19.99 -22.82 42.78
N ILE A 582 20.78 -22.22 41.90
CA ILE A 582 21.99 -21.48 42.24
C ILE A 582 21.89 -20.05 41.74
N LEU A 583 22.29 -19.10 42.57
CA LEU A 583 22.32 -17.68 42.20
C LEU A 583 23.72 -17.32 41.71
N GLU A 584 23.79 -16.44 40.70
CA GLU A 584 25.08 -15.97 40.18
C GLU A 584 25.95 -15.36 41.29
N GLY A 585 27.19 -15.86 41.41
CA GLY A 585 28.16 -15.54 42.45
C GLY A 585 28.12 -16.47 43.67
N GLN A 586 27.18 -17.42 43.74
CA GLN A 586 27.06 -18.44 44.79
C GLN A 586 27.21 -19.86 44.23
N GLU A 587 27.92 -20.01 43.12
CA GLU A 587 28.07 -21.30 42.45
C GLU A 587 29.03 -22.23 43.20
N PRO A 588 28.66 -23.51 43.40
CA PRO A 588 29.53 -24.50 44.01
C PRO A 588 30.69 -24.91 43.09
N ALA A 589 31.73 -25.53 43.64
CA ALA A 589 32.93 -25.91 42.87
C ALA A 589 32.59 -26.95 41.77
N GLU A 590 31.71 -27.89 42.08
CA GLU A 590 31.26 -28.97 41.20
C GLU A 590 30.52 -28.41 39.97
N PHE A 591 29.83 -27.28 40.12
CA PHE A 591 29.18 -26.59 38.99
C PHE A 591 30.22 -26.10 37.98
N TRP A 592 31.29 -25.46 38.47
CA TRP A 592 32.37 -24.99 37.58
C TRP A 592 33.15 -26.14 36.98
N GLU A 593 33.40 -27.21 37.73
CA GLU A 593 34.07 -28.42 37.21
C GLU A 593 33.27 -29.04 36.05
N ALA A 594 31.94 -29.14 36.18
CA ALA A 594 31.07 -29.62 35.12
C ALA A 594 31.10 -28.75 33.85
N LEU A 595 31.44 -27.46 33.96
CA LEU A 595 31.59 -26.54 32.83
C LEU A 595 33.04 -26.43 32.31
N GLY A 596 33.94 -27.29 32.76
CA GLY A 596 35.35 -27.27 32.35
C GLY A 596 36.18 -26.16 33.01
N GLY A 597 35.72 -25.67 34.17
CA GLY A 597 36.36 -24.61 34.95
C GLY A 597 35.66 -23.25 34.82
N LYS A 598 36.05 -22.32 35.70
CA LYS A 598 35.54 -20.94 35.69
C LYS A 598 36.22 -20.12 34.60
N ALA A 599 35.43 -19.44 33.77
CA ALA A 599 35.91 -18.54 32.73
C ALA A 599 35.05 -17.27 32.68
N PRO A 600 35.54 -16.17 32.06
CA PRO A 600 34.73 -14.99 31.81
C PRO A 600 33.50 -15.33 30.95
N TYR A 601 32.38 -14.69 31.25
CA TYR A 601 31.12 -14.83 30.53
C TYR A 601 30.40 -13.47 30.46
N ALA A 602 29.36 -13.37 29.63
CA ALA A 602 28.69 -12.10 29.39
C ALA A 602 27.93 -11.64 30.65
N SER A 603 28.34 -10.54 31.26
CA SER A 603 27.74 -10.02 32.51
C SER A 603 27.33 -8.56 32.45
N GLU A 604 27.36 -7.97 31.25
CA GLU A 604 26.90 -6.60 31.04
C GLU A 604 25.37 -6.53 31.19
N LYS A 605 24.87 -5.47 31.82
CA LYS A 605 23.43 -5.24 31.94
C LYS A 605 22.83 -5.12 30.55
N ARG A 606 21.76 -5.87 30.27
CA ARG A 606 20.99 -5.73 29.03
C ARG A 606 20.64 -4.25 28.81
N PHE A 607 21.21 -3.65 27.78
CA PHE A 607 20.76 -2.34 27.30
C PHE A 607 19.33 -2.50 26.77
N GLN A 608 18.50 -1.49 27.01
CA GLN A 608 17.14 -1.50 26.47
C GLN A 608 17.23 -1.56 24.96
N GLU A 609 16.80 -2.68 24.37
CA GLU A 609 16.54 -2.75 22.94
C GLU A 609 15.43 -1.73 22.68
N GLN A 610 15.79 -0.57 22.13
CA GLN A 610 14.78 0.29 21.53
C GLN A 610 14.15 -0.53 20.42
N VAL A 611 12.85 -0.83 20.54
CA VAL A 611 12.09 -1.46 19.48
C VAL A 611 12.15 -0.50 18.29
N THR A 612 13.01 -0.84 17.35
CA THR A 612 13.20 -0.05 16.14
C THR A 612 12.04 -0.43 15.23
N HIS A 613 11.08 0.48 15.08
CA HIS A 613 9.94 0.26 14.20
C HIS A 613 10.39 0.41 12.75
N TYR A 614 10.59 -0.71 12.07
CA TYR A 614 10.77 -0.75 10.62
C TYR A 614 9.42 -0.66 9.93
N GLN A 615 9.31 0.21 8.92
CA GLN A 615 8.12 0.24 8.09
C GLN A 615 8.13 -0.96 7.13
N PRO A 616 7.01 -1.69 7.00
CA PRO A 616 6.92 -2.75 6.02
C PRO A 616 7.06 -2.22 4.59
N ARG A 617 7.60 -3.05 3.70
CA ARG A 617 7.80 -2.73 2.27
C ARG A 617 7.22 -3.84 1.42
N LEU A 618 6.41 -3.49 0.43
CA LEU A 618 5.79 -4.43 -0.50
C LEU A 618 6.51 -4.38 -1.84
N PHE A 619 6.71 -5.53 -2.49
CA PHE A 619 7.34 -5.62 -3.80
C PHE A 619 6.58 -6.54 -4.74
N GLU A 620 6.37 -6.05 -5.95
CA GLU A 620 6.02 -6.72 -7.20
C GLU A 620 7.06 -7.73 -7.70
N CYS A 621 6.84 -9.04 -7.63
CA CYS A 621 7.68 -10.05 -8.30
C CYS A 621 7.01 -10.59 -9.56
N SER A 622 7.38 -10.04 -10.73
CA SER A 622 6.74 -10.36 -12.01
C SER A 622 7.74 -10.66 -13.13
N ASN A 623 7.37 -11.53 -14.07
CA ASN A 623 8.14 -11.81 -15.29
C ASN A 623 7.50 -11.26 -16.58
N GLN A 624 6.44 -10.46 -16.46
CA GLN A 624 5.65 -9.97 -17.61
C GLN A 624 6.46 -9.16 -18.64
N THR A 625 7.64 -8.64 -18.28
CA THR A 625 8.54 -7.94 -19.22
C THR A 625 9.42 -8.87 -20.06
N GLY A 626 9.31 -10.19 -19.84
CA GLY A 626 10.17 -11.22 -20.44
C GLY A 626 11.39 -11.59 -19.57
N ARG A 627 11.58 -10.93 -18.43
CA ARG A 627 12.57 -11.24 -17.39
C ARG A 627 11.93 -11.03 -16.01
N PHE A 628 12.36 -11.80 -15.01
CA PHE A 628 11.88 -11.64 -13.63
C PHE A 628 12.44 -10.35 -13.01
N ILE A 629 11.57 -9.49 -12.51
CA ILE A 629 11.92 -8.21 -11.88
C ILE A 629 11.16 -8.07 -10.56
N MET A 630 11.84 -7.55 -9.54
CA MET A 630 11.24 -7.16 -8.27
C MET A 630 11.11 -5.62 -8.22
N THR A 631 9.88 -5.10 -8.10
CA THR A 631 9.57 -3.65 -8.12
C THR A 631 8.87 -3.24 -6.82
N GLU A 632 9.28 -2.16 -6.16
CA GLU A 632 8.64 -1.75 -4.90
C GLU A 632 7.26 -1.13 -5.14
N VAL A 633 6.33 -1.37 -4.23
CA VAL A 633 4.99 -0.76 -4.21
C VAL A 633 4.90 0.15 -2.99
N VAL A 634 4.89 1.46 -3.25
CA VAL A 634 4.88 2.50 -2.21
C VAL A 634 3.45 2.79 -1.75
N GLY A 635 3.23 2.89 -0.44
CA GLY A 635 1.92 3.27 0.12
C GLY A 635 0.84 2.20 -0.09
N PHE A 636 1.26 0.94 -0.05
CA PHE A 636 0.47 -0.21 -0.48
C PHE A 636 -0.83 -0.41 0.32
N CYS A 637 -1.81 -1.01 -0.35
CA CYS A 637 -3.07 -1.49 0.22
C CYS A 637 -3.45 -2.84 -0.39
N GLN A 638 -4.60 -3.39 0.03
CA GLN A 638 -5.03 -4.71 -0.44
C GLN A 638 -5.24 -4.72 -1.97
N GLU A 639 -5.64 -3.60 -2.56
CA GLU A 639 -5.83 -3.40 -4.01
C GLU A 639 -4.56 -3.62 -4.84
N ASP A 640 -3.38 -3.47 -4.23
CA ASP A 640 -2.10 -3.64 -4.91
C ASP A 640 -1.60 -5.09 -4.92
N LEU A 641 -2.31 -6.01 -4.24
CA LEU A 641 -2.06 -7.45 -4.35
C LEU A 641 -2.62 -7.96 -5.67
N ASP A 642 -1.73 -8.14 -6.65
CA ASP A 642 -2.07 -8.59 -8.01
C ASP A 642 -2.23 -10.11 -8.08
N GLU A 643 -3.43 -10.56 -8.47
CA GLU A 643 -3.78 -11.98 -8.55
C GLU A 643 -2.93 -12.75 -9.58
N ASP A 644 -2.36 -12.04 -10.57
CA ASP A 644 -1.53 -12.58 -11.64
C ASP A 644 -0.04 -12.68 -11.28
N ASP A 645 0.41 -12.13 -10.15
CA ASP A 645 1.83 -12.07 -9.78
C ASP A 645 2.10 -12.59 -8.34
N VAL A 646 3.37 -12.59 -7.94
CA VAL A 646 3.81 -12.88 -6.56
C VAL A 646 4.22 -11.56 -5.89
N MET A 647 3.78 -11.34 -4.66
CA MET A 647 4.07 -10.13 -3.89
C MET A 647 5.01 -10.48 -2.73
N LEU A 648 6.08 -9.72 -2.54
CA LEU A 648 7.00 -9.85 -1.39
C LEU A 648 6.74 -8.72 -0.39
N LEU A 649 6.31 -9.04 0.82
CA LEU A 649 6.15 -8.09 1.92
C LEU A 649 7.26 -8.30 2.95
N ASP A 650 8.21 -7.35 3.03
CA ASP A 650 9.28 -7.34 4.02
C ASP A 650 8.84 -6.55 5.26
N THR A 651 8.77 -7.22 6.40
CA THR A 651 8.38 -6.64 7.70
C THR A 651 9.54 -6.57 8.69
N TRP A 652 10.77 -6.67 8.17
CA TRP A 652 12.04 -6.76 8.89
C TRP A 652 12.32 -8.11 9.58
N GLU A 653 11.41 -8.56 10.44
CA GLU A 653 11.59 -9.81 11.19
C GLU A 653 11.24 -11.05 10.37
N GLU A 654 10.30 -10.91 9.45
CA GLU A 654 9.80 -11.96 8.55
C GLU A 654 9.53 -11.38 7.16
N ILE A 655 9.71 -12.20 6.14
CA ILE A 655 9.35 -11.89 4.75
C ILE A 655 8.15 -12.75 4.37
N PHE A 656 7.07 -12.13 3.91
CA PHE A 656 5.96 -12.83 3.30
C PHE A 656 6.10 -12.86 1.78
N LEU A 657 5.82 -14.00 1.19
CA LEU A 657 5.60 -14.18 -0.24
C LEU A 657 4.13 -14.50 -0.44
N TRP A 658 3.34 -13.50 -0.80
CA TRP A 658 1.93 -13.67 -1.12
C TRP A 658 1.80 -14.09 -2.59
N VAL A 659 1.10 -15.19 -2.83
CA VAL A 659 0.98 -15.83 -4.15
C VAL A 659 -0.41 -15.60 -4.69
N GLY A 660 -0.50 -14.81 -5.76
CA GLY A 660 -1.74 -14.60 -6.51
C GLY A 660 -2.26 -15.89 -7.12
N LYS A 661 -3.59 -16.05 -7.19
CA LYS A 661 -4.23 -17.28 -7.66
C LYS A 661 -3.91 -17.61 -9.12
N ALA A 662 -3.71 -16.59 -9.94
CA ALA A 662 -3.38 -16.69 -11.37
C ALA A 662 -1.87 -16.58 -11.68
N SER A 663 -1.03 -16.35 -10.66
CA SER A 663 0.43 -16.31 -10.81
C SER A 663 1.04 -17.56 -11.43
N ASN A 664 2.09 -17.36 -12.23
CA ASN A 664 2.72 -18.46 -12.96
C ASN A 664 3.76 -19.20 -12.10
N THR A 665 4.05 -20.46 -12.47
CA THR A 665 4.97 -21.32 -11.69
C THR A 665 6.42 -20.83 -11.73
N TYR A 666 6.81 -20.11 -12.77
CA TYR A 666 8.15 -19.53 -12.88
C TYR A 666 8.33 -18.40 -11.85
N GLU A 667 7.38 -17.48 -11.75
CA GLU A 667 7.38 -16.40 -10.75
C GLU A 667 7.41 -16.93 -9.33
N ARG A 668 6.61 -17.97 -9.02
CA ARG A 668 6.59 -18.60 -7.69
C ARG A 668 7.96 -19.13 -7.27
N ASN A 669 8.68 -19.78 -8.19
CA ASN A 669 10.00 -20.34 -7.91
C ASN A 669 11.07 -19.24 -7.80
N GLU A 670 11.07 -18.29 -8.73
CA GLU A 670 12.03 -17.19 -8.75
C GLU A 670 11.82 -16.20 -7.59
N ALA A 671 10.60 -16.03 -7.09
CA ALA A 671 10.31 -15.18 -5.93
C ALA A 671 10.99 -15.69 -4.66
N ILE A 672 11.05 -17.01 -4.43
CA ILE A 672 11.76 -17.58 -3.27
C ILE A 672 13.27 -17.35 -3.39
N ALA A 673 13.84 -17.54 -4.58
CA ALA A 673 15.26 -17.27 -4.83
C ALA A 673 15.58 -15.78 -4.65
N SER A 674 14.72 -14.92 -5.18
CA SER A 674 14.86 -13.46 -5.09
C SER A 674 14.69 -12.94 -3.68
N ALA A 675 13.80 -13.50 -2.86
CA ALA A 675 13.70 -13.15 -1.44
C ALA A 675 15.00 -13.44 -0.65
N LYS A 676 15.67 -14.56 -0.96
CA LYS A 676 16.97 -14.91 -0.35
C LYS A 676 18.09 -13.98 -0.82
N GLU A 677 18.13 -13.66 -2.12
CA GLU A 677 19.12 -12.72 -2.64
C GLU A 677 18.86 -11.30 -2.13
N TYR A 678 17.59 -10.90 -1.97
CA TYR A 678 17.19 -9.66 -1.32
C TYR A 678 17.76 -9.56 0.09
N LEU A 679 17.57 -10.58 0.95
CA LEU A 679 18.17 -10.60 2.30
C LEU A 679 19.71 -10.49 2.26
N LYS A 680 20.36 -11.21 1.34
CA LYS A 680 21.81 -11.26 1.19
C LYS A 680 22.43 -9.94 0.71
N THR A 681 21.74 -9.26 -0.20
CA THR A 681 22.17 -7.98 -0.78
C THR A 681 21.65 -6.78 0.01
N HIS A 682 20.77 -7.00 0.99
CA HIS A 682 20.18 -5.93 1.79
C HIS A 682 21.26 -5.16 2.55
N PRO A 683 21.31 -3.83 2.42
CA PRO A 683 22.35 -2.99 3.04
C PRO A 683 22.48 -3.08 4.55
N ALA A 684 21.39 -3.25 5.26
CA ALA A 684 21.46 -3.46 6.71
C ALA A 684 22.20 -4.76 7.12
N GLY A 685 22.62 -5.61 6.17
CA GLY A 685 23.24 -6.90 6.46
C GLY A 685 22.23 -7.83 7.14
N ARG A 686 21.08 -8.04 6.48
CA ARG A 686 19.98 -8.82 7.05
C ARG A 686 20.42 -10.26 7.28
N ASP A 687 19.79 -10.88 8.27
CA ASP A 687 20.06 -12.27 8.60
C ASP A 687 19.50 -13.20 7.52
N LEU A 688 20.34 -14.06 6.94
CA LEU A 688 19.92 -15.03 5.92
C LEU A 688 18.96 -16.10 6.47
N ALA A 689 18.91 -16.25 7.80
CA ALA A 689 18.00 -17.14 8.49
C ALA A 689 16.64 -16.47 8.82
N THR A 690 16.41 -15.23 8.40
CA THR A 690 15.09 -14.56 8.51
C THR A 690 14.00 -15.47 7.91
N PRO A 691 12.91 -15.74 8.66
CA PRO A 691 11.80 -16.55 8.19
C PRO A 691 11.18 -16.04 6.89
N ILE A 692 10.88 -16.97 5.99
CA ILE A 692 10.15 -16.72 4.74
C ILE A 692 8.80 -17.46 4.84
N ILE A 693 7.72 -16.73 4.69
CA ILE A 693 6.34 -17.20 4.87
C ILE A 693 5.62 -17.13 3.52
N LEU A 694 5.21 -18.28 2.99
CA LEU A 694 4.39 -18.37 1.80
C LEU A 694 2.92 -18.24 2.19
N VAL A 695 2.24 -17.23 1.65
CA VAL A 695 0.82 -16.97 1.85
C VAL A 695 0.12 -17.10 0.50
N LYS A 696 -1.06 -17.72 0.47
CA LYS A 696 -1.85 -17.83 -0.77
C LYS A 696 -3.05 -16.90 -0.69
N GLN A 697 -3.43 -16.36 -1.86
CA GLN A 697 -4.62 -15.52 -1.98
C GLN A 697 -5.86 -16.22 -1.40
N GLY A 698 -6.57 -15.53 -0.50
CA GLY A 698 -7.77 -16.02 0.17
C GLY A 698 -7.52 -16.80 1.47
N SER A 699 -6.27 -17.13 1.78
CA SER A 699 -5.85 -17.84 3.00
C SER A 699 -4.90 -17.00 3.84
N GLU A 700 -5.03 -15.67 3.81
CA GLU A 700 -4.13 -14.74 4.50
C GLU A 700 -4.30 -14.76 6.03
N PRO A 701 -3.22 -14.98 6.80
CA PRO A 701 -3.26 -14.97 8.26
C PRO A 701 -3.33 -13.53 8.82
N LEU A 702 -3.76 -13.39 10.09
CA LEU A 702 -3.93 -12.06 10.71
C LEU A 702 -2.64 -11.25 10.78
N ASN A 703 -1.50 -11.91 11.03
CA ASN A 703 -0.19 -11.25 11.06
C ASN A 703 0.27 -10.74 9.68
N PHE A 704 -0.38 -11.17 8.59
CA PHE A 704 -0.21 -10.60 7.25
C PHE A 704 -1.23 -9.49 7.00
N THR A 705 -2.52 -9.77 7.15
CA THR A 705 -3.60 -8.82 6.80
C THR A 705 -3.54 -7.55 7.64
N GLY A 706 -3.02 -7.62 8.86
CA GLY A 706 -2.86 -6.47 9.75
C GLY A 706 -1.89 -5.40 9.26
N TRP A 707 -1.03 -5.70 8.27
CA TRP A 707 -0.17 -4.70 7.63
C TRP A 707 -0.89 -3.83 6.60
N PHE A 708 -2.10 -4.21 6.21
CA PHE A 708 -2.89 -3.50 5.22
C PHE A 708 -4.00 -2.71 5.91
N ASN A 709 -4.07 -1.41 5.61
CA ASN A 709 -5.13 -0.56 6.14
C ASN A 709 -6.49 -1.00 5.59
N ALA A 710 -7.46 -1.25 6.47
CA ALA A 710 -8.85 -1.58 6.13
C ALA A 710 -9.00 -2.80 5.20
N TRP A 711 -8.32 -3.91 5.51
CA TRP A 711 -8.46 -5.17 4.79
C TRP A 711 -9.92 -5.63 4.69
N ASP A 712 -10.38 -5.93 3.47
CA ASP A 712 -11.67 -6.51 3.16
C ASP A 712 -11.54 -8.03 2.89
N PRO A 713 -12.01 -8.90 3.80
CA PRO A 713 -12.00 -10.36 3.59
C PRO A 713 -12.83 -10.81 2.38
N TYR A 714 -13.74 -9.95 1.89
CA TYR A 714 -14.66 -10.28 0.80
C TYR A 714 -14.25 -9.68 -0.54
N LYS A 715 -13.10 -8.98 -0.63
CA LYS A 715 -12.60 -8.36 -1.87
C LYS A 715 -12.67 -9.31 -3.07
N TRP A 716 -12.15 -10.53 -2.89
CA TRP A 716 -12.12 -11.57 -3.92
C TRP A 716 -13.26 -12.58 -3.80
N SER A 717 -14.11 -12.43 -2.78
CA SER A 717 -15.28 -13.28 -2.53
C SER A 717 -16.53 -12.75 -3.25
N ASP A 718 -16.63 -11.42 -3.40
CA ASP A 718 -17.79 -10.68 -3.95
C ASP A 718 -17.40 -9.68 -5.05
N GLY A 719 -16.16 -9.70 -5.53
CA GLY A 719 -15.71 -8.83 -6.61
C GLY A 719 -16.52 -9.11 -7.87
N LYS A 720 -17.46 -8.23 -8.21
CA LYS A 720 -18.16 -8.27 -9.51
C LYS A 720 -17.09 -8.41 -10.59
N SER A 721 -17.09 -9.51 -11.32
CA SER A 721 -16.23 -9.69 -12.49
C SER A 721 -16.37 -8.48 -13.41
N TYR A 722 -15.37 -8.23 -14.27
CA TYR A 722 -15.49 -7.20 -15.31
C TYR A 722 -16.85 -7.28 -16.04
N GLU A 723 -17.32 -8.49 -16.32
CA GLU A 723 -18.62 -8.74 -16.94
C GLU A 723 -19.80 -8.35 -16.03
N GLU A 724 -19.77 -8.65 -14.74
CA GLU A 724 -20.82 -8.22 -13.79
C GLU A 724 -20.81 -6.71 -13.55
N MET A 725 -19.63 -6.08 -13.56
CA MET A 725 -19.49 -4.62 -13.48
C MET A 725 -20.03 -3.94 -14.74
N LYS A 726 -19.75 -4.51 -15.92
CA LYS A 726 -20.32 -4.08 -17.21
C LYS A 726 -21.83 -4.22 -17.22
N ASN A 727 -22.36 -5.35 -16.77
CA ASN A 727 -23.80 -5.61 -16.70
C ASN A 727 -24.52 -4.68 -15.70
N SER A 728 -23.83 -4.17 -14.68
CA SER A 728 -24.40 -3.24 -13.70
C SER A 728 -24.54 -1.78 -14.18
N LEU A 729 -24.05 -1.44 -15.38
CA LEU A 729 -24.04 -0.05 -15.88
C LEU A 729 -25.34 0.42 -16.53
N GLY A 730 -26.43 -0.34 -16.41
CA GLY A 730 -27.75 0.07 -16.88
C GLY A 730 -27.95 -0.11 -18.39
N ASP A 731 -29.22 -0.16 -18.77
CA ASP A 731 -29.71 -0.68 -20.05
C ASP A 731 -29.39 0.24 -21.24
N VAL A 732 -29.07 -0.37 -22.40
CA VAL A 732 -28.64 0.27 -23.67
C VAL A 732 -29.71 1.25 -24.23
N SER A 733 -30.92 1.20 -23.70
CA SER A 733 -32.07 2.05 -24.04
C SER A 733 -31.79 3.54 -23.84
N ALA A 734 -31.02 3.94 -22.83
CA ALA A 734 -30.74 5.36 -22.57
C ALA A 734 -29.71 5.98 -23.56
N ILE A 735 -28.87 5.14 -24.18
CA ILE A 735 -27.92 5.54 -25.25
C ILE A 735 -28.69 5.81 -26.56
N SER A 736 -29.83 5.13 -26.74
CA SER A 736 -30.73 5.30 -27.88
C SER A 736 -31.44 6.66 -27.86
N GLU A 737 -31.79 7.19 -26.69
CA GLU A 737 -32.36 8.54 -26.54
C GLU A 737 -31.30 9.63 -26.78
N ILE A 738 -30.06 9.41 -26.33
CA ILE A 738 -28.95 10.35 -26.59
C ILE A 738 -28.56 10.40 -28.08
N LYS A 739 -28.72 9.29 -28.81
CA LYS A 739 -28.61 9.24 -30.28
C LYS A 739 -29.58 10.21 -30.96
N VAL A 740 -30.78 10.39 -30.42
CA VAL A 740 -31.80 11.33 -30.94
C VAL A 740 -31.38 12.78 -30.68
N ASP A 741 -30.87 13.09 -29.48
CA ASP A 741 -30.36 14.42 -29.13
C ASP A 741 -29.14 14.84 -29.98
N LEU A 742 -28.18 13.93 -30.22
CA LEU A 742 -27.01 14.20 -31.06
C LEU A 742 -27.40 14.40 -32.54
N ASN A 743 -28.39 13.66 -33.04
CA ASN A 743 -28.94 13.86 -34.38
C ASN A 743 -29.60 15.23 -34.53
N ASN A 744 -30.35 15.70 -33.52
CA ASN A 744 -30.98 17.02 -33.53
C ASN A 744 -29.96 18.17 -33.54
N ILE A 745 -28.83 18.02 -32.83
CA ILE A 745 -27.73 19.00 -32.82
C ILE A 745 -27.04 19.10 -34.20
N ASN A 746 -26.86 17.97 -34.91
CA ASN A 746 -26.23 17.96 -36.23
C ASN A 746 -27.20 18.35 -37.37
N LEU A 747 -28.50 18.12 -37.21
CA LEU A 747 -29.53 18.61 -38.13
C LEU A 747 -29.63 20.14 -38.10
N ASN A 748 -29.51 20.76 -36.92
CA ASN A 748 -29.52 22.23 -36.79
C ASN A 748 -28.29 22.93 -37.40
N LYS A 749 -27.17 22.22 -37.63
CA LYS A 749 -26.02 22.75 -38.38
C LYS A 749 -26.18 22.67 -39.90
N ARG A 750 -27.15 21.91 -40.41
CA ARG A 750 -27.39 21.74 -41.85
C ARG A 750 -28.41 22.70 -42.47
N THR A 751 -29.06 23.56 -41.67
CA THR A 751 -30.14 24.45 -42.13
C THR A 751 -29.79 25.94 -42.26
N LEU A 752 -28.50 26.32 -42.26
CA LEU A 752 -28.08 27.71 -42.53
C LEU A 752 -27.08 27.80 -43.69
N SER A 753 -27.64 27.73 -44.91
CA SER A 753 -27.11 28.28 -46.16
C SER A 753 -28.26 28.16 -47.18
N THR A 754 -28.76 29.15 -47.93
CA THR A 754 -28.18 30.38 -48.46
C THR A 754 -29.35 31.20 -49.04
N THR A 755 -29.47 32.49 -48.75
CA THR A 755 -29.99 33.48 -49.72
C THR A 755 -29.49 34.89 -49.36
N ASN A 756 -28.69 35.45 -50.27
CA ASN A 756 -28.40 36.88 -50.40
C ASN A 756 -29.74 37.65 -50.59
N SER A 757 -29.94 38.93 -50.27
CA SER A 757 -29.08 40.10 -50.46
C SER A 757 -29.72 41.35 -49.82
N THR A 758 -28.88 42.40 -49.67
CA THR A 758 -29.18 43.85 -49.73
C THR A 758 -30.01 44.53 -48.62
N GLY A 759 -29.41 45.56 -47.99
CA GLY A 759 -30.16 46.73 -47.52
C GLY A 759 -29.73 47.37 -46.19
N SER A 760 -28.76 48.29 -46.25
CA SER A 760 -28.67 49.59 -45.56
C SER A 760 -29.23 49.84 -44.13
N SER A 761 -28.34 50.46 -43.33
CA SER A 761 -28.53 51.62 -42.44
C SER A 761 -29.22 51.50 -41.05
N THR A 762 -28.38 51.87 -40.06
CA THR A 762 -28.62 52.80 -38.92
C THR A 762 -29.45 52.36 -37.70
N ALA A 763 -28.70 52.26 -36.59
CA ALA A 763 -28.86 52.98 -35.33
C ALA A 763 -30.03 52.69 -34.36
N SER A 764 -29.59 52.45 -33.12
CA SER A 764 -30.10 53.00 -31.85
C SER A 764 -31.14 52.21 -31.02
N ALA A 765 -30.69 51.98 -29.77
CA ALA A 765 -31.37 52.18 -28.50
C ALA A 765 -32.46 51.19 -28.03
N SER A 766 -32.13 50.54 -26.89
CA SER A 766 -33.05 50.11 -25.83
C SER A 766 -33.88 51.29 -25.30
N PRO A 767 -35.08 51.08 -24.70
CA PRO A 767 -35.23 50.85 -23.24
C PRO A 767 -36.30 49.79 -22.90
N GLU A 768 -36.26 49.06 -21.76
CA GLU A 768 -36.86 49.38 -20.43
C GLU A 768 -38.35 49.82 -20.50
N TYR A 769 -39.34 49.45 -19.67
CA TYR A 769 -39.49 48.77 -18.37
C TYR A 769 -41.02 48.61 -18.09
N LYS A 770 -41.42 47.73 -17.16
CA LYS A 770 -42.65 47.77 -16.29
C LYS A 770 -44.06 47.61 -16.91
N SER A 771 -44.84 46.57 -16.56
CA SER A 771 -45.66 46.31 -15.34
C SER A 771 -46.96 47.12 -15.23
N HIS A 772 -48.13 46.47 -15.30
CA HIS A 772 -49.16 46.35 -14.23
C HIS A 772 -50.52 45.85 -14.79
N PHE A 773 -51.07 44.83 -14.11
CA PHE A 773 -52.47 44.58 -13.67
C PHE A 773 -53.59 45.46 -14.29
N SER A 774 -54.80 44.97 -14.61
CA SER A 774 -55.77 44.20 -13.80
C SER A 774 -57.07 43.95 -14.60
N HIS A 775 -57.79 42.85 -14.28
CA HIS A 775 -59.26 42.64 -14.16
C HIS A 775 -60.24 43.28 -15.20
N SER A 776 -61.34 42.65 -15.65
CA SER A 776 -62.32 41.79 -14.98
C SER A 776 -63.36 41.25 -15.99
N ASP A 777 -63.95 40.09 -15.66
CA ASP A 777 -65.37 39.69 -15.80
C ASP A 777 -66.01 39.55 -17.21
N SER A 778 -66.92 38.62 -17.49
CA SER A 778 -67.49 37.47 -16.77
C SER A 778 -68.43 36.70 -17.73
N ASN A 779 -68.74 35.45 -17.33
CA ASN A 779 -69.98 34.70 -17.51
C ASN A 779 -70.16 33.63 -18.62
N SER A 780 -70.15 32.38 -18.11
CA SER A 780 -71.21 31.34 -18.17
C SER A 780 -71.42 30.55 -19.47
N TYR A 781 -71.69 29.25 -19.49
CA TYR A 781 -71.63 28.08 -18.58
C TYR A 781 -71.89 26.86 -19.48
N SER A 782 -71.16 25.74 -19.34
CA SER A 782 -71.75 24.39 -19.30
C SER A 782 -70.71 23.27 -19.08
N ASN A 783 -70.89 22.62 -17.92
CA ASN A 783 -70.54 21.28 -17.43
C ASN A 783 -69.52 20.36 -18.12
N GLY A 784 -68.62 19.83 -17.28
CA GLY A 784 -67.87 18.59 -17.48
C GLY A 784 -66.84 18.36 -16.37
N SER A 785 -67.28 17.85 -15.23
CA SER A 785 -66.50 17.66 -13.99
C SER A 785 -65.48 16.53 -14.11
N ASN A 786 -64.20 16.82 -13.86
CA ASN A 786 -63.20 15.86 -13.35
C ASN A 786 -62.12 16.64 -12.58
N GLY A 787 -62.07 16.44 -11.26
CA GLY A 787 -61.22 17.20 -10.35
C GLY A 787 -59.77 16.73 -10.39
N ASN A 788 -58.87 17.68 -10.64
CA ASN A 788 -57.43 17.56 -10.43
C ASN A 788 -57.09 18.40 -9.18
N SER A 789 -56.82 17.75 -8.05
CA SER A 789 -56.30 18.41 -6.84
C SER A 789 -54.79 18.55 -6.94
N SER A 790 -54.29 19.79 -6.85
CA SER A 790 -52.86 20.09 -6.63
C SER A 790 -52.46 19.67 -5.21
N PRO A 791 -51.25 19.15 -4.95
CA PRO A 791 -50.84 18.76 -3.61
C PRO A 791 -50.58 20.00 -2.75
N SER A 792 -51.27 20.07 -1.62
CA SER A 792 -51.22 21.11 -0.61
C SER A 792 -49.90 21.09 0.18
N LEU A 793 -49.25 22.26 0.32
CA LEU A 793 -48.05 22.51 1.14
C LEU A 793 -48.38 22.79 2.63
N VAL A 794 -49.40 22.14 3.19
CA VAL A 794 -49.80 22.35 4.59
C VAL A 794 -49.65 21.01 5.33
N PRO A 795 -49.04 20.97 6.53
CA PRO A 795 -49.02 19.74 7.31
C PRO A 795 -50.47 19.33 7.60
N ASN A 796 -50.83 18.08 7.28
CA ASN A 796 -51.94 17.47 8.01
C ASN A 796 -51.53 17.52 9.49
N GLY A 797 -52.43 17.94 10.37
CA GLY A 797 -52.16 18.37 11.77
C GLY A 797 -51.48 17.37 12.73
N GLU A 798 -50.79 16.35 12.21
CA GLU A 798 -50.06 15.30 12.89
C GLU A 798 -48.56 15.23 12.52
N GLY A 799 -48.04 16.17 11.71
CA GLY A 799 -46.59 16.22 11.37
C GLY A 799 -46.15 15.17 10.33
N ILE A 800 -47.06 14.74 9.46
CA ILE A 800 -46.82 13.75 8.40
C ILE A 800 -46.79 14.44 7.03
N TYR A 801 -45.82 14.07 6.19
CA TYR A 801 -45.62 14.59 4.82
C TYR A 801 -45.74 13.47 3.77
N SER A 802 -46.15 13.83 2.55
CA SER A 802 -46.23 12.89 1.44
C SER A 802 -44.84 12.46 0.96
N ARG A 803 -44.76 11.25 0.39
CA ARG A 803 -43.50 10.67 -0.11
C ARG A 803 -42.75 11.56 -1.11
N GLU A 804 -43.49 12.32 -1.94
CA GLU A 804 -42.95 13.24 -2.96
C GLU A 804 -42.19 14.44 -2.38
N VAL A 805 -42.50 14.81 -1.13
CA VAL A 805 -41.91 15.96 -0.42
C VAL A 805 -40.69 15.53 0.40
N LEU A 806 -40.49 14.23 0.63
CA LEU A 806 -39.41 13.70 1.46
C LEU A 806 -38.35 12.91 0.66
N MET A 807 -38.75 12.20 -0.41
CA MET A 807 -37.83 11.36 -1.20
C MET A 807 -36.99 12.19 -2.17
N ASN A 808 -35.69 11.87 -2.24
CA ASN A 808 -34.70 12.50 -3.14
C ASN A 808 -34.58 14.02 -2.99
N LYS A 809 -34.90 14.56 -1.80
CA LYS A 809 -34.77 15.98 -1.48
C LYS A 809 -33.49 16.28 -0.72
N THR A 810 -32.82 17.36 -1.11
CA THR A 810 -31.68 17.93 -0.36
C THR A 810 -32.17 18.67 0.88
N VAL A 811 -31.29 18.95 1.83
CA VAL A 811 -31.65 19.62 3.11
C VAL A 811 -32.40 20.94 2.88
N ASP A 812 -32.00 21.70 1.87
CA ASP A 812 -32.61 23.01 1.53
C ASP A 812 -34.00 22.91 0.87
N GLU A 813 -34.42 21.69 0.49
CA GLU A 813 -35.70 21.42 -0.18
C GLU A 813 -36.73 20.77 0.76
N LEU A 814 -36.36 20.46 2.01
CA LEU A 814 -37.24 19.83 2.99
C LEU A 814 -38.13 20.86 3.69
N PRO A 815 -39.36 20.48 4.09
CA PRO A 815 -40.21 21.34 4.91
C PRO A 815 -39.55 21.73 6.24
N GLU A 816 -39.84 22.94 6.70
CA GLU A 816 -39.30 23.48 7.95
C GLU A 816 -39.70 22.59 9.15
N GLY A 817 -38.72 22.09 9.90
CA GLY A 817 -38.92 21.18 11.04
C GLY A 817 -38.78 19.67 10.77
N VAL A 818 -38.50 19.28 9.52
CA VAL A 818 -38.15 17.88 9.19
C VAL A 818 -36.67 17.63 9.50
N ASP A 819 -36.39 16.63 10.35
CA ASP A 819 -35.02 16.14 10.58
C ASP A 819 -34.51 15.40 9.33
N PRO A 820 -33.48 15.92 8.63
CA PRO A 820 -32.95 15.29 7.42
C PRO A 820 -32.39 13.89 7.65
N THR A 821 -32.04 13.57 8.90
CA THR A 821 -31.52 12.24 9.28
C THR A 821 -32.63 11.23 9.55
N LYS A 822 -33.90 11.65 9.58
CA LYS A 822 -35.07 10.83 9.92
C LYS A 822 -36.27 11.10 9.01
N LYS A 823 -36.05 11.33 7.71
CA LYS A 823 -37.12 11.62 6.73
C LYS A 823 -38.25 10.57 6.76
N GLU A 824 -37.90 9.30 6.94
CA GLU A 824 -38.83 8.16 7.05
C GLU A 824 -39.79 8.24 8.24
N TYR A 825 -39.43 8.97 9.30
CA TYR A 825 -40.27 9.15 10.48
C TYR A 825 -41.55 9.95 10.15
N TYR A 826 -41.45 10.84 9.18
CA TYR A 826 -42.51 11.77 8.81
C TYR A 826 -43.42 11.22 7.70
N LEU A 827 -43.26 9.96 7.28
CA LEU A 827 -44.17 9.30 6.34
C LEU A 827 -45.43 8.80 7.05
N SER A 828 -46.54 8.73 6.33
CA SER A 828 -47.73 8.02 6.81
C SER A 828 -47.42 6.52 6.94
N ASP A 829 -48.14 5.79 7.79
CA ASP A 829 -47.90 4.34 7.94
C ASP A 829 -48.17 3.58 6.63
N ALA A 830 -49.11 4.08 5.81
CA ALA A 830 -49.37 3.55 4.48
C ALA A 830 -48.21 3.80 3.51
N ASP A 831 -47.70 5.03 3.43
CA ASP A 831 -46.55 5.35 2.56
C ASP A 831 -45.27 4.64 3.04
N PHE A 832 -45.09 4.51 4.35
CA PHE A 832 -43.97 3.79 4.93
C PHE A 832 -43.99 2.31 4.53
N HIS A 833 -45.16 1.68 4.63
CA HIS A 833 -45.34 0.29 4.22
C HIS A 833 -45.15 0.10 2.72
N ASP A 834 -45.65 1.02 1.88
CA ASP A 834 -45.44 0.98 0.43
C ASP A 834 -43.97 1.10 0.04
N ILE A 835 -43.19 1.93 0.75
CA ILE A 835 -41.78 2.21 0.41
C ILE A 835 -40.86 1.11 0.93
N PHE A 836 -41.07 0.62 2.15
CA PHE A 836 -40.17 -0.34 2.80
C PHE A 836 -40.71 -1.78 2.82
N GLY A 837 -41.94 -2.01 2.39
CA GLY A 837 -42.61 -3.32 2.39
C GLY A 837 -42.82 -3.92 3.80
N LYS A 838 -42.75 -3.09 4.84
CA LYS A 838 -42.80 -3.50 6.26
C LYS A 838 -43.36 -2.38 7.14
N SER A 839 -43.79 -2.71 8.35
CA SER A 839 -44.26 -1.71 9.32
C SER A 839 -43.10 -0.89 9.92
N LYS A 840 -43.41 0.29 10.47
CA LYS A 840 -42.41 1.10 11.19
C LYS A 840 -41.77 0.35 12.35
N ASP A 841 -42.56 -0.43 13.10
CA ASP A 841 -42.05 -1.23 14.22
C ASP A 841 -41.03 -2.27 13.78
N GLU A 842 -41.31 -2.98 12.67
CA GLU A 842 -40.36 -3.93 12.09
C GLU A 842 -39.10 -3.24 11.57
N PHE A 843 -39.23 -2.04 10.98
CA PHE A 843 -38.09 -1.28 10.48
C PHE A 843 -37.16 -0.82 11.63
N TYR A 844 -37.71 -0.27 12.70
CA TYR A 844 -36.93 0.24 13.83
C TYR A 844 -36.32 -0.87 14.71
N GLN A 845 -36.82 -2.11 14.61
CA GLN A 845 -36.20 -3.29 15.25
C GLN A 845 -34.96 -3.80 14.50
N MET A 846 -34.72 -3.38 13.25
CA MET A 846 -33.54 -3.81 12.50
C MET A 846 -32.24 -3.14 12.99
N PRO A 847 -31.06 -3.73 12.79
CA PRO A 847 -29.78 -3.05 13.03
C PRO A 847 -29.66 -1.74 12.25
N LYS A 848 -29.07 -0.69 12.86
CA LYS A 848 -28.96 0.67 12.29
C LYS A 848 -28.35 0.71 10.89
N TRP A 849 -27.34 -0.13 10.60
CA TRP A 849 -26.69 -0.18 9.30
C TRP A 849 -27.66 -0.64 8.19
N LYS A 850 -28.58 -1.54 8.51
CA LYS A 850 -29.60 -2.05 7.59
C LYS A 850 -30.68 -1.00 7.31
N GLN A 851 -31.12 -0.28 8.35
CA GLN A 851 -32.02 0.86 8.22
C GLN A 851 -31.42 1.95 7.29
N GLN A 852 -30.13 2.27 7.46
CA GLN A 852 -29.44 3.26 6.62
C GLN A 852 -29.32 2.81 5.15
N ASN A 853 -29.05 1.52 4.91
CA ASN A 853 -28.95 1.00 3.55
C ASN A 853 -30.30 1.04 2.83
N GLU A 854 -31.39 0.63 3.50
CA GLU A 854 -32.75 0.70 2.93
C GLU A 854 -33.17 2.16 2.67
N LYS A 855 -32.87 3.09 3.58
CA LYS A 855 -33.11 4.53 3.35
C LYS A 855 -32.36 5.07 2.13
N LYS A 856 -31.10 4.66 1.91
CA LYS A 856 -30.32 5.05 0.73
C LYS A 856 -30.94 4.54 -0.57
N GLN A 857 -31.41 3.29 -0.57
CA GLN A 857 -32.07 2.70 -1.75
C GLN A 857 -33.39 3.40 -2.08
N CYS A 858 -34.13 3.83 -1.07
CA CYS A 858 -35.42 4.49 -1.22
C CYS A 858 -35.32 6.03 -1.32
N GLY A 859 -34.12 6.62 -1.40
CA GLY A 859 -33.97 8.07 -1.55
C GLY A 859 -34.34 8.89 -0.30
N LEU A 860 -34.35 8.28 0.88
CA LEU A 860 -34.70 8.89 2.18
C LEU A 860 -33.46 9.09 3.08
N PHE A 861 -32.26 8.99 2.51
CA PHE A 861 -30.99 9.23 3.21
C PHE A 861 -30.57 10.71 3.19
#